data_AF-A0A8H5QS52-F1
#
_entry.id   AF-A0A8H5QS52-F1
#
_cell.length_a   1.000
_cell.length_b   1.000
_cell.length_c   1.000
_cell.angle_alpha   90.00
_cell.angle_beta   90.00
_cell.angle_gamma   90.00
#
_symmetry.space_group_name_H-M   'P 1'
#
loop_
_entity.id
_entity.type
_entity.pdbx_description
1 polymer ?
#
loop_
_entity_poly.entity_id
_entity_poly.type
_entity_poly.pdbx_seq_one_letter_code
_entity_poly.pdbx_strand_id
1 'polypeptide(L)'
;MGHSTATTLDSPSGSHVKIGLMRERRATATKIRPGTAAMSDSDMFKLPPGDGTLQAHFSSESNRPPCILKQAAGYINTPGLISLGGGLPSSEYFPISEIAIRIPDVSQKQDPLDSPASTAQIARIGKYDTASGISDYDISIAFNYGQATGSPQMMRWVTEHVELVYNPLYADWAVCLTVGSTGALEQTVRMLCDRSRNDSILTEEYTFATAMETFVPQGIKAFGVKMDEEGLLPSHMDHVLETWDEEARGARKPHLLYTVPSGQNPTGATQSLERRREIYSVCQKHNIFIIEDEPYYFIQMKPYTGRGTDVAESETVDDFLSSLVPSYLSMDVDGRVLRMDSFSKVLVPGSRMGWITASKEVIQKYLCHAEVANQGPSGISQLIVWKLVDETWGHEGYINWLIDLKTNYTRRRNALLAACEDYLPTDIVSWTPPAAGMFLWLKLDHTKHPDYRHRSLGDIEEEIFQHSIKQGVLFARGSWFRAEAHKEVNELFLRVTFASAAEEEIKEDWRWNINKYSGQSPLQDPGAAKGSQSLQGRIDVSVLYQQFFLFPFSMASSEDPVPPYRGAPFPTKWRRNHPRSKNGCLTCRTKRKKCDEIKPVCSSCTRTGQECVWPTQENTSQRAIPEDGNANEPLGVSDPSTDSAALQYTSRSPSPQAAPTYGNLANISDNSRPLYQQYLDVTAEMLTRGPCLDGNPFIHYLLPLAATDTLVLDCILAIGGAHLTVNDTTSTIQRARALEVATRGHYATVLAGLQKLLSYETGQITLPDELTGPPTPIRILLILLLLCVYDHVQGHSRGSMYHHLKACGQYINILTSEPTPPDELKCLKGFILELYAYHAIKITITPRSFLSDEVVEIDPSVYSLDILKEYKSRGFLLGFGQGLWEMVPEISQIVEARREEEKRGVIATTAFQEQYNSLLTRLEGYNAFEEDTNGLCSREEQDAAVVIYQNGLIVYLQSAFHPDMLTDPNLAAELENRVGRTMSAFYSLFVSESPYRRMLLWPGTIMASVAWHQEHIRVFRAGFLARASRTPGAVKMGAKIVELLWSDPDPRAFGPRGVAYIMTKHDISLSLC
;
A
#
# COMPACT_ATOMS: atom_id res chain seq x y z
N MET A 1 -16.18 50.42 -12.65
CA MET A 1 -17.24 51.43 -12.40
C MET A 1 -18.53 50.65 -12.18
N GLY A 2 -19.29 50.74 -11.08
CA GLY A 2 -19.23 51.66 -9.95
C GLY A 2 -18.89 50.99 -8.61
N HIS A 3 -18.41 51.82 -7.69
CA HIS A 3 -18.17 51.49 -6.30
C HIS A 3 -19.51 51.35 -5.56
N SER A 4 -19.84 50.14 -5.11
CA SER A 4 -20.78 49.97 -4.00
C SER A 4 -19.96 50.04 -2.71
N THR A 5 -20.23 51.06 -1.91
CA THR A 5 -19.65 51.31 -0.59
C THR A 5 -19.85 50.11 0.33
N ALA A 6 -18.79 49.73 1.04
CA ALA A 6 -18.79 48.71 2.08
C ALA A 6 -19.84 49.05 3.15
N THR A 7 -20.94 48.30 3.16
CA THR A 7 -21.88 48.26 4.27
C THR A 7 -21.16 47.56 5.42
N THR A 8 -21.01 48.27 6.54
CA THR A 8 -20.62 47.70 7.82
C THR A 8 -21.49 46.48 8.13
N LEU A 9 -20.88 45.30 8.27
CA LEU A 9 -21.50 44.06 8.74
C LEU A 9 -21.83 44.22 10.23
N ASP A 10 -22.92 44.95 10.53
CA ASP A 10 -23.58 44.82 11.82
C ASP A 10 -24.09 43.38 11.94
N SER A 11 -23.76 42.72 13.06
CA SER A 11 -24.11 41.34 13.36
C SER A 11 -25.63 41.12 13.21
N PRO A 12 -26.10 40.26 12.29
CA PRO A 12 -27.44 39.74 12.42
C PRO A 12 -27.39 38.79 13.61
N SER A 13 -28.01 39.21 14.72
CA SER A 13 -28.46 38.30 15.77
C SER A 13 -29.55 37.39 15.20
N GLY A 14 -29.17 36.48 14.28
CA GLY A 14 -30.02 35.39 13.85
C GLY A 14 -30.05 34.39 14.99
N SER A 15 -31.15 34.35 15.74
CA SER A 15 -31.36 33.33 16.76
C SER A 15 -31.08 31.95 16.16
N HIS A 16 -30.13 31.21 16.72
CA HIS A 16 -29.86 29.83 16.31
C HIS A 16 -31.18 29.04 16.20
N VAL A 17 -31.31 28.23 15.13
CA VAL A 17 -32.47 27.37 14.95
C VAL A 17 -32.53 26.42 16.14
N LYS A 18 -33.54 26.56 17.01
CA LYS A 18 -33.62 25.74 18.22
C LYS A 18 -34.07 24.31 17.90
N ILE A 19 -33.57 23.34 18.66
CA ILE A 19 -33.96 21.91 18.55
C ILE A 19 -35.49 21.73 18.67
N GLY A 20 -36.16 22.53 19.50
CA GLY A 20 -37.63 22.52 19.64
C GLY A 20 -38.36 22.76 18.31
N LEU A 21 -37.89 23.71 17.50
CA LEU A 21 -38.47 24.01 16.19
C LEU A 21 -38.35 22.82 15.23
N MET A 22 -37.25 22.06 15.29
CA MET A 22 -37.07 20.86 14.46
C MET A 22 -38.05 19.74 14.84
N ARG A 23 -38.29 19.56 16.14
CA ARG A 23 -39.29 18.60 16.63
C ARG A 23 -40.69 18.95 16.11
N GLU A 24 -41.05 20.23 16.15
CA GLU A 24 -42.32 20.73 15.61
C GLU A 24 -42.43 20.55 14.08
N ARG A 25 -41.35 20.82 13.33
CA ARG A 25 -41.31 20.55 11.88
C ARG A 25 -41.49 19.07 11.56
N ARG A 26 -40.79 18.18 12.25
CA ARG A 26 -40.93 16.73 12.05
C ARG A 26 -42.35 16.24 12.39
N ALA A 27 -43.00 16.83 13.40
CA ALA A 27 -44.36 16.48 13.78
C ALA A 27 -45.42 16.93 12.76
N THR A 28 -45.15 18.01 12.02
CA THR A 28 -46.07 18.57 11.02
C THR A 28 -45.75 18.11 9.59
N ALA A 29 -44.52 17.68 9.32
CA ALA A 29 -44.09 17.14 8.03
C ALA A 29 -44.68 15.75 7.75
N THR A 30 -44.92 15.43 6.48
CA THR A 30 -45.31 14.08 6.08
C THR A 30 -44.22 13.08 6.45
N LYS A 31 -44.58 12.01 7.17
CA LYS A 31 -43.61 11.00 7.64
C LYS A 31 -42.85 10.39 6.45
N ILE A 32 -41.54 10.59 6.41
CA ILE A 32 -40.66 10.11 5.34
C ILE A 32 -40.52 8.59 5.47
N ARG A 33 -41.09 7.84 4.52
CA ARG A 33 -40.89 6.38 4.37
C ARG A 33 -40.32 6.08 2.98
N PRO A 34 -39.04 6.39 2.77
CA PRO A 34 -38.44 6.28 1.45
C PRO A 34 -38.16 4.82 1.14
N GLY A 35 -38.55 4.37 -0.05
CA GLY A 35 -38.18 3.03 -0.55
C GLY A 35 -36.70 2.96 -0.97
N THR A 36 -36.31 1.79 -1.49
CA THR A 36 -34.96 1.55 -2.01
C THR A 36 -34.52 2.61 -3.02
N ALA A 37 -33.31 3.14 -2.85
CA ALA A 37 -32.71 4.14 -3.73
C ALA A 37 -33.53 5.43 -3.94
N ALA A 38 -34.35 5.83 -2.96
CA ALA A 38 -35.11 7.07 -3.03
C ALA A 38 -34.21 8.30 -3.21
N MET A 39 -34.62 9.22 -4.09
CA MET A 39 -33.96 10.52 -4.26
C MET A 39 -34.24 11.41 -3.04
N SER A 40 -33.25 12.21 -2.65
CA SER A 40 -33.37 13.20 -1.60
C SER A 40 -32.53 14.43 -1.93
N ASP A 41 -33.07 15.60 -1.61
CA ASP A 41 -32.45 16.92 -1.76
C ASP A 41 -32.60 17.66 -0.42
N SER A 42 -31.61 18.49 -0.05
CA SER A 42 -31.67 19.31 1.17
C SER A 42 -32.92 20.18 1.22
N ASP A 43 -33.41 20.69 0.09
CA ASP A 43 -34.63 21.51 -0.02
C ASP A 43 -35.87 20.81 0.55
N MET A 44 -35.85 19.48 0.68
CA MET A 44 -36.93 18.73 1.35
C MET A 44 -36.99 18.98 2.86
N PHE A 45 -35.94 19.56 3.47
CA PHE A 45 -35.77 19.66 4.92
C PHE A 45 -35.46 21.08 5.44
N LYS A 46 -35.15 22.04 4.56
CA LYS A 46 -34.76 23.43 4.92
C LYS A 46 -35.92 24.35 5.32
N LEU A 47 -35.59 25.49 5.95
CA LEU A 47 -36.42 26.71 6.02
C LEU A 47 -36.52 27.49 4.70
N PRO A 48 -37.55 28.35 4.49
CA PRO A 48 -37.69 29.18 3.31
C PRO A 48 -36.53 30.21 3.19
N PRO A 49 -35.97 30.40 1.99
CA PRO A 49 -34.69 31.09 1.81
C PRO A 49 -34.74 32.62 1.61
N GLY A 50 -33.56 33.27 1.66
CA GLY A 50 -33.24 34.60 1.12
C GLY A 50 -32.21 34.55 -0.02
N ASP A 51 -32.23 35.51 -0.94
CA ASP A 51 -31.60 35.45 -2.28
C ASP A 51 -30.06 35.59 -2.31
N GLY A 52 -29.39 34.74 -3.09
CA GLY A 52 -27.98 34.91 -3.51
C GLY A 52 -27.43 33.69 -4.27
N THR A 53 -26.77 33.89 -5.42
CA THR A 53 -25.98 32.85 -6.13
C THR A 53 -24.74 33.47 -6.78
N LEU A 54 -23.58 32.84 -6.61
CA LEU A 54 -22.33 33.15 -7.32
C LEU A 54 -21.96 31.98 -8.25
N GLN A 55 -21.60 32.27 -9.50
CA GLN A 55 -21.28 31.24 -10.48
C GLN A 55 -19.86 30.70 -10.28
N ALA A 56 -19.71 29.39 -10.07
CA ALA A 56 -18.41 28.76 -9.84
C ALA A 56 -17.63 28.44 -11.12
N HIS A 57 -16.30 28.50 -11.05
CA HIS A 57 -15.40 28.11 -12.15
C HIS A 57 -15.12 26.61 -12.12
N PHE A 58 -15.83 25.84 -12.94
CA PHE A 58 -15.65 24.39 -13.04
C PHE A 58 -14.52 23.97 -14.00
N SER A 59 -13.89 22.83 -13.71
CA SER A 59 -12.95 22.16 -14.62
C SER A 59 -13.67 21.62 -15.86
N SER A 60 -12.91 21.30 -16.92
CA SER A 60 -13.47 20.62 -18.09
C SER A 60 -14.05 19.25 -17.74
N GLU A 61 -13.47 18.57 -16.75
CA GLU A 61 -13.89 17.27 -16.25
C GLU A 61 -15.28 17.32 -15.58
N SER A 62 -15.67 18.45 -15.02
CA SER A 62 -16.97 18.66 -14.35
C SER A 62 -18.18 18.75 -15.28
N ASN A 63 -17.97 18.70 -16.60
CA ASN A 63 -19.06 18.63 -17.58
C ASN A 63 -19.61 17.19 -17.72
N ARG A 64 -19.83 16.53 -16.58
CA ARG A 64 -20.41 15.19 -16.51
C ARG A 64 -21.93 15.27 -16.65
N PRO A 65 -22.55 14.48 -17.55
CA PRO A 65 -23.99 14.32 -17.53
C PRO A 65 -24.42 13.52 -16.29
N PRO A 66 -25.63 13.73 -15.76
CA PRO A 66 -26.15 12.92 -14.66
C PRO A 66 -26.28 11.43 -15.04
N CYS A 67 -26.20 10.54 -14.05
CA CYS A 67 -26.30 9.10 -14.28
C CYS A 67 -27.72 8.67 -14.71
N ILE A 68 -27.83 8.10 -15.92
CA ILE A 68 -29.09 7.65 -16.52
C ILE A 68 -29.82 6.62 -15.62
N LEU A 69 -29.09 5.65 -15.05
CA LEU A 69 -29.68 4.61 -14.22
C LEU A 69 -30.19 5.16 -12.87
N LYS A 70 -29.51 6.15 -12.29
CA LYS A 70 -29.97 6.79 -11.04
C LYS A 70 -31.19 7.67 -11.26
N GLN A 71 -31.30 8.33 -12.40
CA GLN A 71 -32.53 9.01 -12.80
C GLN A 71 -33.70 8.02 -12.97
N ALA A 72 -33.46 6.86 -13.60
CA ALA A 72 -34.48 5.82 -13.75
C ALA A 72 -34.94 5.24 -12.40
N ALA A 73 -34.05 5.17 -11.40
CA ALA A 73 -34.39 4.72 -10.05
C ALA A 73 -35.43 5.64 -9.37
N GLY A 74 -35.55 6.91 -9.79
CA GLY A 74 -36.59 7.82 -9.30
C GLY A 74 -38.03 7.35 -9.55
N TYR A 75 -38.26 6.51 -10.57
CA TYR A 75 -39.59 5.97 -10.88
C TYR A 75 -39.98 4.77 -9.99
N ILE A 76 -39.02 4.13 -9.32
CA ILE A 76 -39.25 2.89 -8.56
C ILE A 76 -40.26 3.08 -7.43
N ASN A 77 -40.34 4.28 -6.86
CA ASN A 77 -41.29 4.60 -5.79
C ASN A 77 -42.73 4.85 -6.29
N THR A 78 -43.01 4.69 -7.59
CA THR A 78 -44.37 4.82 -8.14
C THR A 78 -45.24 3.65 -7.65
N PRO A 79 -46.35 3.90 -6.90
CA PRO A 79 -47.18 2.81 -6.38
C PRO A 79 -47.71 1.90 -7.49
N GLY A 80 -47.60 0.58 -7.30
CA GLY A 80 -48.07 -0.43 -8.25
C GLY A 80 -47.15 -0.69 -9.45
N LEU A 81 -46.02 0.02 -9.58
CA LEU A 81 -45.03 -0.22 -10.63
C LEU A 81 -44.16 -1.44 -10.30
N ILE A 82 -44.10 -2.42 -11.21
CA ILE A 82 -43.11 -3.50 -11.15
C ILE A 82 -41.84 -3.04 -11.88
N SER A 83 -40.73 -2.91 -11.15
CA SER A 83 -39.45 -2.50 -11.73
C SER A 83 -38.68 -3.71 -12.29
N LEU A 84 -38.48 -3.73 -13.61
CA LEU A 84 -37.58 -4.66 -14.31
C LEU A 84 -36.38 -3.93 -14.95
N GLY A 85 -36.23 -2.63 -14.69
CA GLY A 85 -35.24 -1.77 -15.34
C GLY A 85 -33.93 -1.58 -14.57
N GLY A 86 -33.97 -1.70 -13.24
CA GLY A 86 -32.80 -1.52 -12.37
C GLY A 86 -32.11 -2.84 -12.01
N GLY A 87 -30.78 -2.83 -11.92
CA GLY A 87 -29.98 -3.96 -11.41
C GLY A 87 -29.96 -4.06 -9.88
N LEU A 88 -31.09 -3.77 -9.22
CA LEU A 88 -31.22 -3.77 -7.76
C LEU A 88 -31.56 -5.19 -7.29
N PRO A 89 -30.70 -5.87 -6.53
CA PRO A 89 -31.00 -7.21 -6.01
C PRO A 89 -32.16 -7.17 -5.01
N SER A 90 -32.95 -8.26 -4.95
CA SER A 90 -33.95 -8.47 -3.90
C SER A 90 -33.28 -8.52 -2.54
N SER A 91 -33.85 -7.82 -1.55
CA SER A 91 -33.33 -7.81 -0.18
C SER A 91 -33.36 -9.18 0.48
N GLU A 92 -34.17 -10.13 0.00
CA GLU A 92 -34.20 -11.51 0.50
C GLU A 92 -32.83 -12.18 0.43
N TYR A 93 -32.00 -11.80 -0.55
CA TYR A 93 -30.66 -12.35 -0.75
C TYR A 93 -29.58 -11.70 0.12
N PHE A 94 -29.91 -10.67 0.92
CA PHE A 94 -28.95 -10.08 1.85
C PHE A 94 -28.80 -10.97 3.10
N PRO A 95 -27.61 -11.50 3.41
CA PRO A 95 -27.43 -12.55 4.43
C PRO A 95 -27.38 -12.02 5.86
N ILE A 96 -28.00 -10.86 6.14
CA ILE A 96 -28.05 -10.24 7.47
C ILE A 96 -29.51 -9.88 7.77
N SER A 97 -30.04 -10.45 8.86
CA SER A 97 -31.43 -10.26 9.29
C SER A 97 -31.59 -9.22 10.40
N GLU A 98 -30.56 -9.02 11.21
CA GLU A 98 -30.56 -8.09 12.33
C GLU A 98 -29.14 -7.59 12.60
N ILE A 99 -29.03 -6.33 13.03
CA ILE A 99 -27.82 -5.74 13.61
C ILE A 99 -28.16 -5.25 15.03
N ALA A 100 -27.34 -5.60 16.01
CA ALA A 100 -27.44 -5.09 17.37
C ALA A 100 -26.18 -4.30 17.73
N ILE A 101 -26.35 -3.06 18.19
CA ILE A 101 -25.27 -2.13 18.50
C ILE A 101 -25.41 -1.70 19.95
N ARG A 102 -24.35 -1.88 20.72
CA ARG A 102 -24.26 -1.37 22.09
C ARG A 102 -23.74 0.06 22.04
N ILE A 103 -24.48 0.99 22.64
CA ILE A 103 -24.21 2.42 22.54
C ILE A 103 -24.17 3.07 23.94
N PRO A 104 -23.35 4.13 24.12
CA PRO A 104 -23.35 4.91 25.36
C PRO A 104 -24.70 5.60 25.61
N ASP A 105 -25.11 5.62 26.87
CA ASP A 105 -26.26 6.41 27.32
C ASP A 105 -25.80 7.84 27.63
N VAL A 106 -26.01 8.74 26.67
CA VAL A 106 -25.64 10.17 26.75
C VAL A 106 -26.67 10.99 27.53
N SER A 107 -27.71 10.37 28.09
CA SER A 107 -28.72 11.04 28.93
C SER A 107 -28.31 11.13 30.40
N GLN A 108 -27.35 10.31 30.85
CA GLN A 108 -26.83 10.32 32.21
C GLN A 108 -25.60 11.22 32.31
N LYS A 109 -25.54 12.11 33.31
CA LYS A 109 -24.42 13.06 33.55
C LYS A 109 -23.12 12.38 34.06
N GLN A 110 -22.90 11.11 33.74
CA GLN A 110 -21.64 10.42 34.00
C GLN A 110 -20.80 10.41 32.72
N ASP A 111 -19.47 10.37 32.85
CA ASP A 111 -18.60 10.29 31.67
C ASP A 111 -18.99 9.05 30.85
N PRO A 112 -19.47 9.21 29.61
CA PRO A 112 -19.93 8.08 28.80
C PRO A 112 -18.79 7.08 28.50
N LEU A 113 -17.53 7.52 28.60
CA LEU A 113 -16.34 6.70 28.41
C LEU A 113 -15.99 5.84 29.64
N ASP A 114 -16.46 6.21 30.84
CA ASP A 114 -16.28 5.46 32.10
C ASP A 114 -17.50 4.60 32.49
N SER A 115 -18.57 4.67 31.70
CA SER A 115 -19.80 3.94 31.97
C SER A 115 -19.56 2.42 31.88
N PRO A 116 -19.79 1.63 32.95
CA PRO A 116 -19.61 0.19 32.92
C PRO A 116 -20.54 -0.45 31.88
N ALA A 117 -20.12 -1.57 31.28
CA ALA A 117 -20.87 -2.29 30.24
C ALA A 117 -22.32 -2.65 30.62
N SER A 118 -22.67 -2.57 31.91
CA SER A 118 -23.99 -2.79 32.49
C SER A 118 -25.00 -1.65 32.26
N THR A 119 -24.60 -0.43 31.89
CA THR A 119 -25.52 0.71 31.64
C THR A 119 -25.75 1.03 30.16
N ALA A 120 -25.04 0.36 29.25
CA ALA A 120 -25.13 0.65 27.81
C ALA A 120 -26.46 0.20 27.19
N GLN A 121 -27.09 1.10 26.43
CA GLN A 121 -28.30 0.81 25.65
C GLN A 121 -27.94 -0.08 24.45
N ILE A 122 -28.84 -0.99 24.05
CA ILE A 122 -28.69 -1.79 22.83
C ILE A 122 -29.71 -1.30 21.80
N ALA A 123 -29.22 -0.72 20.70
CA ALA A 123 -30.02 -0.40 19.53
C ALA A 123 -30.08 -1.61 18.59
N ARG A 124 -31.29 -2.07 18.26
CA ARG A 124 -31.53 -3.14 17.29
C ARG A 124 -32.05 -2.57 15.98
N ILE A 125 -31.62 -3.16 14.87
CA ILE A 125 -32.03 -2.82 13.52
C ILE A 125 -32.39 -4.11 12.80
N GLY A 126 -33.69 -4.33 12.56
CA GLY A 126 -34.20 -5.48 11.84
C GLY A 126 -34.23 -5.26 10.34
N LYS A 127 -34.48 -6.34 9.59
CA LYS A 127 -34.41 -6.31 8.13
C LYS A 127 -35.52 -5.53 7.45
N TYR A 128 -36.71 -5.54 8.03
CA TYR A 128 -37.94 -4.97 7.47
C TYR A 128 -38.63 -4.03 8.45
N ASP A 129 -37.86 -3.37 9.32
CA ASP A 129 -38.38 -2.50 10.37
C ASP A 129 -39.23 -1.36 9.80
N THR A 130 -38.92 -0.88 8.59
CA THR A 130 -39.74 0.15 7.92
C THR A 130 -41.12 -0.36 7.52
N ALA A 131 -41.22 -1.59 7.03
CA ALA A 131 -42.49 -2.23 6.70
C ALA A 131 -43.33 -2.51 7.95
N SER A 132 -42.67 -2.85 9.06
CA SER A 132 -43.32 -3.07 10.36
C SER A 132 -43.58 -1.78 11.15
N GLY A 133 -43.12 -0.62 10.65
CA GLY A 133 -43.27 0.68 11.32
C GLY A 133 -42.44 0.83 12.61
N ILE A 134 -41.44 -0.03 12.81
CA ILE A 134 -40.54 -0.04 13.98
C ILE A 134 -39.48 1.06 13.88
N SER A 135 -38.90 1.26 12.69
CA SER A 135 -37.88 2.28 12.41
C SER A 135 -38.13 2.90 11.03
N ASP A 136 -37.56 4.07 10.79
CA ASP A 136 -37.65 4.78 9.50
C ASP A 136 -36.52 4.41 8.52
N TYR A 137 -35.53 3.60 8.94
CA TYR A 137 -34.48 3.06 8.08
C TYR A 137 -34.10 1.63 8.51
N ASP A 138 -33.98 0.71 7.56
CA ASP A 138 -33.71 -0.70 7.85
C ASP A 138 -32.68 -1.33 6.90
N ILE A 139 -32.32 -2.59 7.17
CA ILE A 139 -31.32 -3.33 6.39
C ILE A 139 -31.77 -3.54 4.94
N SER A 140 -33.07 -3.80 4.69
CA SER A 140 -33.55 -4.04 3.32
C SER A 140 -33.30 -2.87 2.38
N ILE A 141 -33.37 -1.64 2.91
CA ILE A 141 -33.11 -0.40 2.16
C ILE A 141 -31.61 -0.08 2.18
N ALA A 142 -30.99 -0.09 3.36
CA ALA A 142 -29.62 0.38 3.54
C ALA A 142 -28.57 -0.49 2.85
N PHE A 143 -28.79 -1.80 2.74
CA PHE A 143 -27.81 -2.72 2.15
C PHE A 143 -27.93 -2.79 0.62
N ASN A 144 -28.98 -2.18 0.06
CA ASN A 144 -29.13 -2.05 -1.36
C ASN A 144 -28.35 -0.84 -1.90
N TYR A 145 -28.35 -0.65 -3.22
CA TYR A 145 -27.80 0.56 -3.81
C TYR A 145 -28.54 1.81 -3.34
N GLY A 146 -27.79 2.89 -3.12
CA GLY A 146 -28.29 4.21 -2.74
C GLY A 146 -28.00 5.29 -3.79
N GLN A 147 -28.62 6.45 -3.59
CA GLN A 147 -28.27 7.66 -4.32
C GLN A 147 -26.93 8.21 -3.81
N ALA A 148 -26.18 8.88 -4.69
CA ALA A 148 -24.86 9.40 -4.31
C ALA A 148 -24.94 10.58 -3.33
N THR A 149 -26.10 11.24 -3.24
CA THR A 149 -26.42 12.22 -2.19
C THR A 149 -26.36 11.62 -0.79
N GLY A 150 -26.66 10.33 -0.64
CA GLY A 150 -26.89 9.68 0.65
C GLY A 150 -28.35 9.28 0.86
N SER A 151 -28.62 8.54 1.93
CA SER A 151 -29.97 8.12 2.30
C SER A 151 -30.80 9.34 2.72
N PRO A 152 -32.11 9.39 2.40
CA PRO A 152 -32.96 10.50 2.82
C PRO A 152 -32.98 10.70 4.35
N GLN A 153 -32.86 9.61 5.11
CA GLN A 153 -32.84 9.63 6.57
C GLN A 153 -31.60 10.35 7.11
N MET A 154 -30.43 10.03 6.55
CA MET A 154 -29.19 10.70 6.95
C MET A 154 -29.12 12.13 6.40
N MET A 155 -29.62 12.36 5.18
CA MET A 155 -29.73 13.69 4.57
C MET A 155 -30.58 14.64 5.40
N ARG A 156 -31.71 14.18 5.95
CA ARG A 156 -32.53 14.97 6.88
C ARG A 156 -31.71 15.40 8.09
N TRP A 157 -31.09 14.44 8.77
CA TRP A 157 -30.31 14.73 9.98
C TRP A 157 -29.17 15.71 9.69
N VAL A 158 -28.40 15.51 8.62
CA VAL A 158 -27.29 16.41 8.26
C VAL A 158 -27.80 17.81 7.90
N THR A 159 -28.88 17.91 7.12
CA THR A 159 -29.44 19.21 6.72
C THR A 159 -29.92 19.99 7.94
N GLU A 160 -30.62 19.34 8.87
CA GLU A 160 -31.00 19.95 10.15
C GLU A 160 -29.76 20.32 10.98
N HIS A 161 -28.76 19.45 11.08
CA HIS A 161 -27.53 19.74 11.82
C HIS A 161 -26.81 20.98 11.28
N VAL A 162 -26.78 21.16 9.95
CA VAL A 162 -26.24 22.36 9.30
C VAL A 162 -27.04 23.61 9.67
N GLU A 163 -28.37 23.56 9.70
CA GLU A 163 -29.20 24.69 10.16
C GLU A 163 -28.99 25.01 11.64
N LEU A 164 -28.84 24.00 12.48
CA LEU A 164 -28.65 24.14 13.92
C LEU A 164 -27.31 24.82 14.25
N VAL A 165 -26.24 24.33 13.62
CA VAL A 165 -24.87 24.72 13.97
C VAL A 165 -24.40 25.92 13.16
N TYR A 166 -24.64 25.93 11.85
CA TYR A 166 -24.02 26.91 10.94
C TYR A 166 -25.01 27.97 10.45
N ASN A 167 -26.26 27.59 10.19
CA ASN A 167 -27.32 28.46 9.67
C ASN A 167 -26.85 29.34 8.48
N PRO A 168 -26.54 28.75 7.30
CA PRO A 168 -25.98 29.49 6.17
C PRO A 168 -26.87 30.66 5.73
N LEU A 169 -26.25 31.78 5.29
CA LEU A 169 -26.95 33.04 5.02
C LEU A 169 -27.56 33.18 3.61
N TYR A 170 -27.48 32.14 2.77
CA TYR A 170 -27.92 32.16 1.38
C TYR A 170 -28.93 31.04 1.09
N ALA A 171 -29.75 31.17 0.05
CA ALA A 171 -30.89 30.29 -0.20
C ALA A 171 -30.54 28.82 -0.48
N ASP A 172 -29.64 28.66 -1.43
CA ASP A 172 -29.50 27.45 -2.22
C ASP A 172 -28.32 26.62 -1.75
N TRP A 173 -27.87 26.75 -0.50
CA TRP A 173 -26.90 25.82 0.07
C TRP A 173 -27.45 24.40 0.01
N ALA A 174 -26.67 23.38 -0.31
CA ALA A 174 -27.12 22.00 -0.29
C ALA A 174 -26.04 21.15 0.37
N VAL A 175 -26.41 19.93 0.77
CA VAL A 175 -25.47 18.95 1.31
C VAL A 175 -25.38 17.72 0.42
N CYS A 176 -24.25 17.04 0.47
CA CYS A 176 -24.07 15.69 -0.08
C CYS A 176 -23.25 14.87 0.89
N LEU A 177 -23.67 13.64 1.20
CA LEU A 177 -22.83 12.74 1.98
C LEU A 177 -21.55 12.40 1.21
N THR A 178 -20.47 12.15 1.94
CA THR A 178 -19.15 11.86 1.39
C THR A 178 -18.53 10.64 2.06
N VAL A 179 -17.51 10.06 1.41
CA VAL A 179 -16.69 8.99 1.97
C VAL A 179 -15.61 9.51 2.96
N GLY A 180 -15.92 10.62 3.64
CA GLY A 180 -15.03 11.42 4.49
C GLY A 180 -14.35 12.59 3.76
N SER A 181 -13.79 13.54 4.52
CA SER A 181 -13.18 14.78 3.99
C SER A 181 -12.11 14.53 2.92
N THR A 182 -11.30 13.47 3.05
CA THR A 182 -10.27 13.12 2.05
C THR A 182 -10.88 12.86 0.66
N GLY A 183 -11.99 12.12 0.60
CA GLY A 183 -12.68 11.87 -0.65
C GLY A 183 -13.39 13.12 -1.18
N ALA A 184 -13.94 13.93 -0.27
CA ALA A 184 -14.56 15.21 -0.63
C ALA A 184 -13.55 16.19 -1.24
N LEU A 185 -12.35 16.27 -0.67
CA LEU A 185 -11.25 17.11 -1.14
C LEU A 185 -10.78 16.69 -2.54
N GLU A 186 -10.54 15.39 -2.76
CA GLU A 186 -10.13 14.88 -4.07
C GLU A 186 -11.13 15.23 -5.16
N GLN A 187 -12.43 15.00 -4.92
CA GLN A 187 -13.49 15.28 -5.90
C GLN A 187 -13.64 16.78 -6.14
N THR A 188 -13.52 17.59 -5.09
CA THR A 188 -13.61 19.05 -5.18
C THR A 188 -12.45 19.64 -6.00
N VAL A 189 -11.23 19.15 -5.80
CA VAL A 189 -10.06 19.57 -6.59
C VAL A 189 -10.25 19.21 -8.06
N ARG A 190 -10.69 17.98 -8.37
CA ARG A 190 -11.01 17.60 -9.76
C ARG A 190 -12.14 18.42 -10.37
N MET A 191 -13.09 18.83 -9.52
CA MET A 191 -14.25 19.58 -9.95
C MET A 191 -13.90 21.03 -10.30
N LEU A 192 -12.96 21.65 -9.58
CA LEU A 192 -12.68 23.08 -9.65
C LEU A 192 -11.32 23.42 -10.28
N CYS A 193 -10.37 22.48 -10.32
CA CYS A 193 -9.05 22.68 -10.92
C CYS A 193 -8.87 21.88 -12.20
N ASP A 194 -8.13 22.46 -13.15
CA ASP A 194 -7.75 21.81 -14.40
C ASP A 194 -6.25 21.99 -14.66
N ARG A 195 -5.54 20.86 -14.81
CA ARG A 195 -4.12 20.84 -15.16
C ARG A 195 -3.85 21.55 -16.49
N SER A 196 -4.75 21.43 -17.48
CA SER A 196 -4.56 22.06 -18.79
C SER A 196 -4.60 23.59 -18.73
N ARG A 197 -5.26 24.14 -17.72
CA ARG A 197 -5.27 25.58 -17.42
C ARG A 197 -4.10 26.01 -16.53
N ASN A 198 -3.31 25.08 -16.00
CA ASN A 198 -2.33 25.34 -14.93
C ASN A 198 -2.97 26.03 -13.71
N ASP A 199 -4.15 25.55 -13.32
CA ASP A 199 -4.83 26.05 -12.13
C ASP A 199 -4.00 25.76 -10.86
N SER A 200 -4.19 26.59 -9.85
CA SER A 200 -3.48 26.50 -8.57
C SER A 200 -4.41 26.79 -7.39
N ILE A 201 -3.95 26.43 -6.18
CA ILE A 201 -4.70 26.56 -4.93
C ILE A 201 -3.81 27.29 -3.91
N LEU A 202 -4.40 28.18 -3.11
CA LEU A 202 -3.77 28.70 -1.90
C LEU A 202 -4.00 27.76 -0.72
N THR A 203 -3.04 27.66 0.18
CA THR A 203 -3.19 26.94 1.45
C THR A 203 -2.38 27.64 2.53
N GLU A 204 -2.57 27.28 3.80
CA GLU A 204 -1.61 27.63 4.85
C GLU A 204 -0.18 27.20 4.52
N GLU A 205 0.82 27.96 5.01
CA GLU A 205 2.26 27.66 4.84
C GLU A 205 2.65 26.26 5.33
N TYR A 206 2.12 25.88 6.49
CA TYR A 206 2.10 24.51 6.97
C TYR A 206 0.66 24.01 6.91
N THR A 207 0.41 22.92 6.20
CA THR A 207 -0.93 22.40 5.94
C THR A 207 -0.97 20.89 6.08
N PHE A 208 -2.16 20.31 5.98
CA PHE A 208 -2.35 18.88 6.06
C PHE A 208 -1.60 18.18 4.92
N ALA A 209 -0.61 17.35 5.26
CA ALA A 209 0.25 16.68 4.29
C ALA A 209 -0.55 15.93 3.21
N THR A 210 -1.64 15.24 3.58
CA THR A 210 -2.47 14.51 2.63
C THR A 210 -3.26 15.42 1.69
N ALA A 211 -3.54 16.68 2.04
CA ALA A 211 -4.09 17.64 1.08
C ALA A 211 -3.07 17.92 -0.04
N MET A 212 -1.80 18.12 0.31
CA MET A 212 -0.71 18.28 -0.67
C MET A 212 -0.51 17.02 -1.51
N GLU A 213 -0.53 15.85 -0.88
CA GLU A 213 -0.47 14.54 -1.57
C GLU A 213 -1.69 14.30 -2.48
N THR A 214 -2.80 15.01 -2.26
CA THR A 214 -3.98 14.99 -3.15
C THR A 214 -3.79 15.95 -4.34
N PHE A 215 -3.23 17.14 -4.12
CA PHE A 215 -3.09 18.17 -5.15
C PHE A 215 -1.97 17.85 -6.16
N VAL A 216 -0.80 17.47 -5.66
CA VAL A 216 0.43 17.34 -6.47
C VAL A 216 0.31 16.30 -7.60
N PRO A 217 -0.21 15.07 -7.37
CA PRO A 217 -0.36 14.07 -8.43
C PRO A 217 -1.36 14.49 -9.53
N GLN A 218 -2.30 15.37 -9.21
CA GLN A 218 -3.25 15.93 -10.17
C GLN A 218 -2.62 17.05 -11.03
N GLY A 219 -1.37 17.42 -10.75
CA GLY A 219 -0.65 18.49 -11.42
C GLY A 219 -1.08 19.88 -10.95
N ILE A 220 -1.73 19.97 -9.79
CA ILE A 220 -2.19 21.24 -9.22
C ILE A 220 -1.11 21.76 -8.27
N LYS A 221 -0.65 22.99 -8.51
CA LYS A 221 0.31 23.65 -7.62
C LYS A 221 -0.42 24.26 -6.44
N ALA A 222 0.12 24.05 -5.24
CA ALA A 222 -0.34 24.73 -4.03
C ALA A 222 0.70 25.75 -3.59
N PHE A 223 0.23 26.92 -3.16
CA PHE A 223 1.07 28.03 -2.72
C PHE A 223 0.74 28.39 -1.28
N GLY A 224 1.77 28.41 -0.43
CA GLY A 224 1.65 28.66 0.99
C GLY A 224 1.44 30.15 1.30
N VAL A 225 0.43 30.44 2.10
CA VAL A 225 0.20 31.75 2.72
C VAL A 225 0.77 31.70 4.13
N LYS A 226 1.60 32.71 4.48
CA LYS A 226 2.17 32.85 5.82
C LYS A 226 1.11 32.82 6.91
N MET A 227 1.53 32.41 8.09
CA MET A 227 0.67 32.21 9.25
C MET A 227 1.22 32.91 10.49
N ASP A 228 0.35 33.14 11.46
CA ASP A 228 0.69 33.45 12.86
C ASP A 228 -0.01 32.46 13.80
N GLU A 229 -0.09 32.79 15.09
CA GLU A 229 -0.72 31.95 16.14
C GLU A 229 -2.23 31.77 15.94
N GLU A 230 -2.89 32.63 15.16
CA GLU A 230 -4.29 32.46 14.73
C GLU A 230 -4.42 31.84 13.34
N GLY A 231 -3.32 31.40 12.73
CA GLY A 231 -3.28 30.71 11.44
C GLY A 231 -3.06 31.66 10.27
N LEU A 232 -3.73 31.41 9.15
CA LEU A 232 -3.51 32.11 7.87
C LEU A 232 -3.56 33.64 8.01
N LEU A 233 -2.60 34.36 7.41
CA LEU A 233 -2.53 35.83 7.44
C LEU A 233 -3.26 36.47 6.24
N PRO A 234 -4.35 37.24 6.44
CA PRO A 234 -5.12 37.86 5.36
C PRO A 234 -4.28 38.86 4.56
N SER A 235 -3.45 39.66 5.23
CA SER A 235 -2.59 40.66 4.58
C SER A 235 -1.55 40.04 3.64
N HIS A 236 -0.97 38.90 4.02
CA HIS A 236 -0.04 38.17 3.15
C HIS A 236 -0.79 37.48 2.00
N MET A 237 -1.99 36.93 2.26
CA MET A 237 -2.84 36.35 1.22
C MET A 237 -3.19 37.40 0.14
N ASP A 238 -3.64 38.58 0.58
CA ASP A 238 -3.97 39.71 -0.28
C ASP A 238 -2.77 40.13 -1.12
N HIS A 239 -1.61 40.32 -0.48
CA HIS A 239 -0.36 40.64 -1.18
C HIS A 239 0.01 39.60 -2.25
N VAL A 240 -0.03 38.30 -1.92
CA VAL A 240 0.28 37.22 -2.86
C VAL A 240 -0.66 37.27 -4.07
N LEU A 241 -1.95 37.55 -3.86
CA LEU A 241 -2.96 37.64 -4.92
C LEU A 241 -2.84 38.93 -5.74
N GLU A 242 -2.51 40.07 -5.13
CA GLU A 242 -2.30 41.35 -5.82
C GLU A 242 -1.06 41.33 -6.71
N THR A 243 0.03 40.77 -6.23
CA THR A 243 1.30 40.69 -6.97
C THR A 243 1.43 39.38 -7.74
N TRP A 244 0.31 38.75 -8.12
CA TRP A 244 0.35 37.46 -8.79
C TRP A 244 0.90 37.59 -10.22
N ASP A 245 2.04 36.98 -10.47
CA ASP A 245 2.66 36.86 -11.79
C ASP A 245 2.60 35.39 -12.24
N GLU A 246 1.84 35.13 -13.31
CA GLU A 246 1.62 33.78 -13.82
C GLU A 246 2.88 33.16 -14.44
N GLU A 247 3.74 33.97 -15.05
CA GLU A 247 4.98 33.51 -15.69
C GLU A 247 6.00 33.13 -14.62
N ALA A 248 6.21 34.00 -13.63
CA ALA A 248 7.15 33.78 -12.53
C ALA A 248 6.76 32.56 -11.67
N ARG A 249 5.47 32.35 -11.43
CA ARG A 249 4.96 31.21 -10.64
C ARG A 249 4.68 29.96 -11.49
N GLY A 250 4.66 30.12 -12.81
CA GLY A 250 4.29 29.08 -13.77
C GLY A 250 2.91 28.48 -13.50
N ALA A 251 1.97 29.29 -13.03
CA ALA A 251 0.59 28.89 -12.71
C ALA A 251 -0.34 30.10 -12.74
N ARG A 252 -1.61 29.86 -13.11
CA ARG A 252 -2.64 30.89 -13.07
C ARG A 252 -2.89 31.37 -11.65
N LYS A 253 -3.38 32.61 -11.53
CA LYS A 253 -3.83 33.16 -10.25
C LYS A 253 -4.81 32.18 -9.58
N PRO A 254 -4.58 31.78 -8.31
CA PRO A 254 -5.44 30.83 -7.62
C PRO A 254 -6.85 31.39 -7.54
N HIS A 255 -7.83 30.50 -7.71
CA HIS A 255 -9.25 30.79 -7.46
C HIS A 255 -9.82 29.97 -6.29
N LEU A 256 -8.98 29.18 -5.63
CA LEU A 256 -9.34 28.35 -4.47
C LEU A 256 -8.39 28.61 -3.30
N LEU A 257 -8.94 28.62 -2.09
CA LEU A 257 -8.22 28.52 -0.82
C LEU A 257 -8.63 27.21 -0.15
N TYR A 258 -7.67 26.33 0.13
CA TYR A 258 -7.84 25.24 1.10
C TYR A 258 -7.40 25.74 2.47
N THR A 259 -8.26 25.61 3.49
CA THR A 259 -7.93 26.02 4.86
C THR A 259 -8.54 25.08 5.88
N VAL A 260 -7.85 24.91 7.01
CA VAL A 260 -8.32 24.22 8.22
C VAL A 260 -8.45 25.28 9.33
N PRO A 261 -9.60 25.96 9.47
CA PRO A 261 -9.70 27.16 10.31
C PRO A 261 -9.67 26.90 11.82
N SER A 262 -10.09 25.72 12.27
CA SER A 262 -10.17 25.35 13.68
C SER A 262 -9.23 24.19 14.00
N GLY A 263 -8.31 24.38 14.95
CA GLY A 263 -7.36 23.34 15.35
C GLY A 263 -6.48 22.87 14.19
N GLN A 264 -5.95 23.84 13.44
CA GLN A 264 -5.27 23.69 12.16
C GLN A 264 -4.24 22.55 12.19
N ASN A 265 -4.21 21.69 11.16
CA ASN A 265 -3.22 20.62 11.05
C ASN A 265 -2.04 21.09 10.18
N PRO A 266 -0.82 21.24 10.74
CA PRO A 266 -0.35 20.69 12.01
C PRO A 266 -0.30 21.66 13.21
N THR A 267 -0.54 22.96 13.00
CA THR A 267 -0.10 24.01 13.95
C THR A 267 -0.93 24.12 15.23
N GLY A 268 -2.15 23.57 15.24
CA GLY A 268 -3.12 23.75 16.32
C GLY A 268 -3.74 25.15 16.38
N ALA A 269 -3.38 26.06 15.47
CA ALA A 269 -3.92 27.41 15.40
C ALA A 269 -5.43 27.40 15.11
N THR A 270 -6.14 28.40 15.63
CA THR A 270 -7.57 28.58 15.39
C THR A 270 -7.83 30.03 15.01
N GLN A 271 -8.43 30.25 13.85
CA GLN A 271 -8.79 31.57 13.37
C GLN A 271 -9.94 32.14 14.22
N SER A 272 -9.75 33.33 14.77
CA SER A 272 -10.81 34.13 15.40
C SER A 272 -11.91 34.49 14.40
N LEU A 273 -13.06 34.96 14.90
CA LEU A 273 -14.15 35.43 14.04
C LEU A 273 -13.69 36.60 13.16
N GLU A 274 -12.94 37.52 13.74
CA GLU A 274 -12.33 38.67 13.08
C GLU A 274 -11.39 38.20 11.97
N ARG A 275 -10.50 37.24 12.27
CA ARG A 275 -9.60 36.65 11.27
C ARG A 275 -10.36 36.04 10.10
N ARG A 276 -11.42 35.26 10.37
CA ARG A 276 -12.27 34.66 9.32
C ARG A 276 -12.94 35.73 8.46
N ARG A 277 -13.45 36.81 9.05
CA ARG A 277 -14.05 37.95 8.31
C ARG A 277 -13.04 38.63 7.38
N GLU A 278 -11.82 38.86 7.86
CA GLU A 278 -10.76 39.47 7.06
C GLU A 278 -10.36 38.58 5.88
N ILE A 279 -10.17 37.28 6.10
CA ILE A 279 -9.87 36.31 5.02
C ILE A 279 -11.04 36.24 4.03
N TYR A 280 -12.29 36.18 4.53
CA TYR A 280 -13.48 36.19 3.67
C TYR A 280 -13.52 37.45 2.79
N SER A 281 -13.22 38.63 3.35
CA SER A 281 -13.14 39.88 2.58
C SER A 281 -12.05 39.84 1.48
N VAL A 282 -10.90 39.21 1.75
CA VAL A 282 -9.85 39.01 0.74
C VAL A 282 -10.33 38.04 -0.35
N CYS A 283 -11.02 36.96 0.04
CA CYS A 283 -11.65 36.04 -0.90
C CYS A 283 -12.68 36.75 -1.78
N GLN A 284 -13.50 37.65 -1.22
CA GLN A 284 -14.43 38.47 -1.99
C GLN A 284 -13.72 39.37 -3.00
N LYS A 285 -12.71 40.13 -2.54
CA LYS A 285 -11.91 41.04 -3.37
C LYS A 285 -11.28 40.33 -4.57
N HIS A 286 -10.82 39.08 -4.39
CA HIS A 286 -10.10 38.33 -5.41
C HIS A 286 -10.90 37.21 -6.08
N ASN A 287 -12.19 37.08 -5.75
CA ASN A 287 -13.09 36.03 -6.23
C ASN A 287 -12.56 34.60 -5.98
N ILE A 288 -12.16 34.31 -4.74
CA ILE A 288 -11.65 33.02 -4.29
C ILE A 288 -12.78 32.19 -3.65
N PHE A 289 -12.89 30.91 -4.02
CA PHE A 289 -13.71 29.93 -3.30
C PHE A 289 -12.93 29.35 -2.12
N ILE A 290 -13.62 29.08 -1.02
CA ILE A 290 -13.02 28.58 0.21
C ILE A 290 -13.39 27.11 0.37
N ILE A 291 -12.41 26.22 0.32
CA ILE A 291 -12.53 24.84 0.78
C ILE A 291 -12.21 24.86 2.29
N GLU A 292 -13.26 24.83 3.10
CA GLU A 292 -13.19 24.81 4.56
C GLU A 292 -13.20 23.35 5.04
N ASP A 293 -12.04 22.80 5.39
CA ASP A 293 -11.91 21.43 5.91
C ASP A 293 -11.93 21.45 7.45
N GLU A 294 -13.03 21.01 8.05
CA GLU A 294 -13.35 21.23 9.46
C GLU A 294 -13.60 19.93 10.25
N PRO A 295 -12.65 18.97 10.26
CA PRO A 295 -12.80 17.74 11.02
C PRO A 295 -12.72 17.95 12.54
N TYR A 296 -12.24 19.10 13.00
CA TYR A 296 -12.01 19.41 14.42
C TYR A 296 -12.96 20.49 14.98
N TYR A 297 -13.94 20.95 14.20
CA TYR A 297 -14.80 22.10 14.55
C TYR A 297 -15.42 22.00 15.95
N PHE A 298 -15.86 20.81 16.36
CA PHE A 298 -16.51 20.60 17.65
C PHE A 298 -15.54 20.37 18.82
N ILE A 299 -14.23 20.31 18.55
CA ILE A 299 -13.18 20.17 19.58
C ILE A 299 -12.62 21.56 19.90
N GLN A 300 -13.49 22.57 20.05
CA GLN A 300 -13.11 23.91 20.50
C GLN A 300 -13.09 23.95 22.02
N MET A 301 -11.90 24.05 22.60
CA MET A 301 -11.65 23.93 24.03
C MET A 301 -11.61 25.31 24.68
N LYS A 302 -11.87 25.36 25.99
CA LYS A 302 -11.68 26.60 26.76
C LYS A 302 -10.21 27.06 26.70
N PRO A 303 -9.90 28.35 26.82
CA PRO A 303 -8.51 28.81 26.88
C PRO A 303 -7.73 28.14 28.02
N TYR A 304 -6.46 27.82 27.77
CA TYR A 304 -5.56 27.33 28.81
C TYR A 304 -5.02 28.51 29.61
N THR A 305 -5.17 28.50 30.93
CA THR A 305 -4.78 29.60 31.84
C THR A 305 -3.65 29.22 32.80
N GLY A 306 -2.97 28.10 32.52
CA GLY A 306 -1.89 27.55 33.35
C GLY A 306 -2.32 26.32 34.15
N ARG A 307 -1.44 25.85 35.04
CA ARG A 307 -1.69 24.67 35.87
C ARG A 307 -2.94 24.84 36.74
N GLY A 308 -3.75 23.79 36.79
CA GLY A 308 -5.04 23.82 37.49
C GLY A 308 -6.13 24.56 36.71
N THR A 309 -5.94 24.84 35.41
CA THR A 309 -7.04 25.26 34.54
C THR A 309 -8.20 24.27 34.68
N ASP A 310 -9.32 24.76 35.22
CA ASP A 310 -10.50 23.94 35.45
C ASP A 310 -11.05 23.37 34.15
N VAL A 311 -11.40 22.09 34.20
CA VAL A 311 -12.00 21.36 33.07
C VAL A 311 -13.53 21.35 33.19
N ALA A 312 -14.08 21.71 34.35
CA ALA A 312 -15.47 21.42 34.71
C ALA A 312 -16.35 22.68 34.75
N GLU A 313 -17.24 22.80 33.77
CA GLU A 313 -18.55 23.44 33.95
C GLU A 313 -19.61 22.59 33.23
N SER A 314 -20.81 22.48 33.80
CA SER A 314 -21.96 21.89 33.13
C SER A 314 -22.41 22.86 32.03
N GLU A 315 -21.98 22.63 30.80
CA GLU A 315 -22.39 23.40 29.63
C GLU A 315 -23.75 22.87 29.12
N THR A 316 -24.72 23.77 28.87
CA THR A 316 -25.96 23.37 28.20
C THR A 316 -25.75 23.29 26.68
N VAL A 317 -26.67 22.66 25.96
CA VAL A 317 -26.64 22.61 24.48
C VAL A 317 -26.59 24.01 23.86
N ASP A 318 -27.37 24.96 24.38
CA ASP A 318 -27.40 26.33 23.87
C ASP A 318 -26.09 27.07 24.17
N ASP A 319 -25.49 26.84 25.36
CA ASP A 319 -24.19 27.41 25.72
C ASP A 319 -23.09 26.88 24.79
N PHE A 320 -23.07 25.57 24.56
CA PHE A 320 -22.09 24.92 23.68
C PHE A 320 -22.15 25.49 22.28
N LEU A 321 -23.34 25.51 21.65
CA LEU A 321 -23.53 26.03 20.30
C LEU A 321 -23.13 27.50 20.18
N SER A 322 -23.48 28.32 21.19
CA SER A 322 -23.15 29.74 21.22
C SER A 322 -21.66 30.00 21.46
N SER A 323 -20.93 29.03 22.06
CA SER A 323 -19.50 29.14 22.33
C SER A 323 -18.60 28.86 21.13
N LEU A 324 -19.13 28.22 20.07
CA LEU A 324 -18.37 27.87 18.88
C LEU A 324 -18.05 29.12 18.06
N VAL A 325 -16.79 29.27 17.65
CA VAL A 325 -16.40 30.32 16.71
C VAL A 325 -17.11 30.07 15.36
N PRO A 326 -17.90 31.03 14.84
CA PRO A 326 -18.68 30.84 13.62
C PRO A 326 -17.81 30.40 12.42
N SER A 327 -18.28 29.42 11.65
CA SER A 327 -17.60 28.92 10.45
C SER A 327 -17.61 29.93 9.30
N TYR A 328 -16.79 29.71 8.28
CA TYR A 328 -16.91 30.47 7.04
C TYR A 328 -18.30 30.30 6.41
N LEU A 329 -18.87 29.09 6.49
CA LEU A 329 -20.22 28.81 5.99
C LEU A 329 -21.28 29.68 6.69
N SER A 330 -21.15 29.95 8.00
CA SER A 330 -22.08 30.79 8.76
C SER A 330 -22.07 32.28 8.36
N MET A 331 -21.01 32.74 7.70
CA MET A 331 -20.90 34.12 7.21
C MET A 331 -20.90 34.21 5.67
N ASP A 332 -21.12 33.08 4.99
CA ASP A 332 -21.07 33.02 3.54
C ASP A 332 -22.31 33.68 2.93
N VAL A 333 -22.16 34.92 2.48
CA VAL A 333 -23.22 35.67 1.79
C VAL A 333 -23.20 35.46 0.28
N ASP A 334 -22.08 34.95 -0.27
CA ASP A 334 -21.87 34.77 -1.71
C ASP A 334 -22.11 33.32 -2.17
N GLY A 335 -22.17 32.34 -1.26
CA GLY A 335 -22.18 30.93 -1.61
C GLY A 335 -20.82 30.42 -2.13
N ARG A 336 -19.70 31.03 -1.67
CA ARG A 336 -18.32 30.72 -2.09
C ARG A 336 -17.63 29.65 -1.23
N VAL A 337 -18.28 29.19 -0.16
CA VAL A 337 -17.72 28.22 0.79
C VAL A 337 -18.15 26.80 0.45
N LEU A 338 -17.17 25.90 0.41
CA LEU A 338 -17.32 24.46 0.30
C LEU A 338 -16.83 23.85 1.62
N ARG A 339 -17.75 23.68 2.56
CA ARG A 339 -17.45 23.14 3.89
C ARG A 339 -17.44 21.62 3.86
N MET A 340 -16.38 21.02 4.39
CA MET A 340 -16.24 19.57 4.55
C MET A 340 -16.26 19.20 6.04
N ASP A 341 -17.27 18.41 6.41
CA ASP A 341 -17.41 17.85 7.75
C ASP A 341 -17.19 16.33 7.72
N SER A 342 -16.70 15.75 8.82
CA SER A 342 -16.49 14.31 8.92
C SER A 342 -16.81 13.75 10.30
N PHE A 343 -17.41 12.55 10.32
CA PHE A 343 -17.58 11.76 11.55
C PHE A 343 -16.29 11.16 12.09
N SER A 344 -15.16 11.35 11.39
CA SER A 344 -13.90 10.66 11.72
C SER A 344 -13.31 11.05 13.07
N LYS A 345 -13.50 12.28 13.52
CA LYS A 345 -12.89 12.81 14.75
C LYS A 345 -13.91 13.06 15.86
N VAL A 346 -15.19 12.88 15.55
CA VAL A 346 -16.31 13.07 16.47
C VAL A 346 -17.03 11.76 16.81
N LEU A 347 -16.97 10.73 15.96
CA LEU A 347 -17.54 9.40 16.24
C LEU A 347 -16.50 8.29 16.04
N VAL A 348 -16.19 7.96 14.78
CA VAL A 348 -15.30 6.85 14.44
C VAL A 348 -14.70 6.99 13.02
N PRO A 349 -13.36 7.01 12.85
CA PRO A 349 -12.72 7.10 11.53
C PRO A 349 -13.10 5.99 10.56
N GLY A 350 -13.31 4.77 11.08
CA GLY A 350 -13.66 3.57 10.29
C GLY A 350 -15.03 3.64 9.60
N SER A 351 -15.89 4.59 9.99
CA SER A 351 -17.18 4.82 9.30
C SER A 351 -17.01 5.23 7.84
N ARG A 352 -15.86 5.85 7.51
CA ARG A 352 -15.59 6.46 6.20
C ARG A 352 -16.74 7.37 5.75
N MET A 353 -17.27 8.19 6.66
CA MET A 353 -18.46 9.00 6.42
C MET A 353 -18.26 10.47 6.82
N GLY A 354 -18.83 11.36 6.00
CA GLY A 354 -18.87 12.81 6.22
C GLY A 354 -19.91 13.45 5.31
N TRP A 355 -19.86 14.77 5.19
CA TRP A 355 -20.69 15.51 4.22
C TRP A 355 -19.95 16.75 3.72
N ILE A 356 -20.36 17.23 2.55
CA ILE A 356 -19.95 18.53 2.00
C ILE A 356 -21.18 19.44 1.95
N THR A 357 -21.02 20.70 2.36
CA THR A 357 -22.04 21.76 2.26
C THR A 357 -21.52 22.88 1.37
N ALA A 358 -22.26 23.22 0.33
CA ALA A 358 -21.90 24.27 -0.63
C ALA A 358 -23.15 24.77 -1.38
N SER A 359 -23.03 25.71 -2.32
CA SER A 359 -24.16 26.07 -3.19
C SER A 359 -24.71 24.89 -4.00
N LYS A 360 -25.98 24.94 -4.38
CA LYS A 360 -26.67 23.86 -5.09
C LYS A 360 -25.99 23.52 -6.42
N GLU A 361 -25.46 24.54 -7.11
CA GLU A 361 -24.70 24.36 -8.34
C GLU A 361 -23.45 23.49 -8.10
N VAL A 362 -22.69 23.80 -7.05
CA VAL A 362 -21.49 23.06 -6.66
C VAL A 362 -21.84 21.64 -6.24
N ILE A 363 -22.87 21.46 -5.41
CA ILE A 363 -23.32 20.14 -4.96
C ILE A 363 -23.81 19.28 -6.12
N GLN A 364 -24.49 19.87 -7.11
CA GLN A 364 -24.93 19.12 -8.29
C GLN A 364 -23.72 18.57 -9.09
N LYS A 365 -22.65 19.36 -9.21
CA LYS A 365 -21.41 18.91 -9.88
C LYS A 365 -20.69 17.83 -9.07
N TYR A 366 -20.60 18.02 -7.76
CA TYR A 366 -20.04 17.02 -6.86
C TYR A 366 -20.81 15.70 -6.94
N LEU A 367 -22.14 15.76 -6.93
CA LEU A 367 -23.02 14.61 -7.05
C LEU A 367 -22.76 13.83 -8.34
N CYS A 368 -22.76 14.49 -9.50
CA CYS A 368 -22.48 13.83 -10.79
C CYS A 368 -21.09 13.16 -10.82
N HIS A 369 -20.10 13.71 -10.11
CA HIS A 369 -18.81 13.04 -9.94
C HIS A 369 -18.95 11.79 -9.07
N ALA A 370 -19.56 11.93 -7.89
CA ALA A 370 -19.75 10.84 -6.93
C ALA A 370 -20.48 9.65 -7.55
N GLU A 371 -21.50 9.87 -8.37
CA GLU A 371 -22.28 8.82 -9.05
C GLU A 371 -21.46 7.84 -9.90
N VAL A 372 -20.31 8.28 -10.41
CA VAL A 372 -19.43 7.48 -11.28
C VAL A 372 -18.04 7.22 -10.68
N ALA A 373 -17.87 7.55 -9.40
CA ALA A 373 -16.65 7.31 -8.64
C ALA A 373 -16.98 6.47 -7.39
N ASN A 374 -17.18 7.11 -6.24
CA ASN A 374 -17.38 6.44 -4.96
C ASN A 374 -18.83 6.03 -4.67
N GLN A 375 -19.81 6.52 -5.45
CA GLN A 375 -21.26 6.32 -5.28
C GLN A 375 -21.89 6.79 -3.95
N GLY A 376 -21.11 7.38 -3.04
CA GLY A 376 -21.53 7.75 -1.68
C GLY A 376 -20.98 6.81 -0.60
N PRO A 377 -21.18 7.12 0.69
CA PRO A 377 -20.72 6.27 1.79
C PRO A 377 -21.48 4.94 1.86
N SER A 378 -20.83 3.92 2.46
CA SER A 378 -21.43 2.61 2.68
C SER A 378 -22.80 2.72 3.35
N GLY A 379 -23.81 2.05 2.77
CA GLY A 379 -25.16 2.05 3.33
C GLY A 379 -25.23 1.41 4.73
N ILE A 380 -24.34 0.46 5.04
CA ILE A 380 -24.17 -0.09 6.40
C ILE A 380 -23.72 1.00 7.37
N SER A 381 -22.71 1.79 6.98
CA SER A 381 -22.19 2.89 7.80
C SER A 381 -23.25 3.98 7.99
N GLN A 382 -23.99 4.33 6.92
CA GLN A 382 -25.10 5.27 7.01
C GLN A 382 -26.18 4.79 7.98
N LEU A 383 -26.58 3.52 7.91
CA LEU A 383 -27.60 2.94 8.79
C LEU A 383 -27.17 2.96 10.27
N ILE A 384 -25.93 2.54 10.55
CA ILE A 384 -25.37 2.51 11.91
C ILE A 384 -25.26 3.91 12.50
N VAL A 385 -24.68 4.86 11.75
CA VAL A 385 -24.52 6.24 12.21
C VAL A 385 -25.88 6.90 12.38
N TRP A 386 -26.80 6.75 11.42
CA TRP A 386 -28.15 7.30 11.52
C TRP A 386 -28.92 6.75 12.73
N LYS A 387 -28.87 5.43 12.99
CA LYS A 387 -29.50 4.82 14.16
C LYS A 387 -29.02 5.45 15.46
N LEU A 388 -27.72 5.77 15.52
CA LEU A 388 -27.10 6.44 16.65
C LEU A 388 -27.53 7.91 16.77
N VAL A 389 -27.25 8.73 15.76
CA VAL A 389 -27.34 10.19 15.86
C VAL A 389 -28.76 10.75 15.68
N ASP A 390 -29.64 10.02 15.00
CA ASP A 390 -31.01 10.46 14.74
C ASP A 390 -32.03 9.70 15.60
N GLU A 391 -32.10 8.38 15.46
CA GLU A 391 -33.16 7.59 16.10
C GLU A 391 -32.94 7.45 17.61
N THR A 392 -31.69 7.30 18.06
CA THR A 392 -31.41 7.04 19.47
C THR A 392 -31.04 8.30 20.25
N TRP A 393 -29.99 9.01 19.85
CA TRP A 393 -29.54 10.21 20.56
C TRP A 393 -30.32 11.46 20.18
N GLY A 394 -30.74 11.56 18.92
CA GLY A 394 -31.18 12.82 18.32
C GLY A 394 -30.11 13.92 18.38
N HIS A 395 -30.45 15.13 17.91
CA HIS A 395 -29.52 16.27 17.94
C HIS A 395 -29.06 16.64 19.35
N GLU A 396 -29.96 16.58 20.34
CA GLU A 396 -29.65 16.89 21.73
C GLU A 396 -28.62 15.92 22.31
N GLY A 397 -28.83 14.61 22.16
CA GLY A 397 -27.87 13.61 22.62
C GLY A 397 -26.55 13.66 21.86
N TYR A 398 -26.57 13.93 20.55
CA TYR A 398 -25.35 14.11 19.77
C TYR A 398 -24.54 15.34 20.24
N ILE A 399 -25.20 16.45 20.57
CA ILE A 399 -24.50 17.64 21.09
C ILE A 399 -23.96 17.37 22.49
N ASN A 400 -24.69 16.69 23.36
CA ASN A 400 -24.17 16.28 24.66
C ASN A 400 -22.91 15.41 24.51
N TRP A 401 -22.92 14.46 23.58
CA TRP A 401 -21.72 13.70 23.23
C TRP A 401 -20.55 14.58 22.78
N LEU A 402 -20.80 15.63 21.98
CA LEU A 402 -19.76 16.58 21.57
C LEU A 402 -19.23 17.43 22.74
N ILE A 403 -20.07 17.80 23.70
CA ILE A 403 -19.66 18.49 24.95
C ILE A 403 -18.73 17.59 25.76
N ASP A 404 -19.07 16.30 25.90
CA ASP A 404 -18.23 15.33 26.59
C ASP A 404 -16.90 15.11 25.86
N LEU A 405 -16.93 15.05 24.52
CA LEU A 405 -15.74 14.97 23.67
C LEU A 405 -14.83 16.18 23.87
N LYS A 406 -15.38 17.41 23.80
CA LYS A 406 -14.66 18.67 24.07
C LYS A 406 -14.03 18.67 25.46
N THR A 407 -14.76 18.19 26.47
CA THR A 407 -14.28 18.09 27.85
C THR A 407 -13.08 17.15 27.96
N ASN A 408 -13.17 15.96 27.35
CA ASN A 408 -12.10 14.97 27.35
C ASN A 408 -10.84 15.45 26.60
N TYR A 409 -11.01 16.11 25.44
CA TYR A 409 -9.88 16.72 24.75
C TYR A 409 -9.27 17.89 25.54
N THR A 410 -10.09 18.66 26.28
CA THR A 410 -9.61 19.72 27.18
C THR A 410 -8.71 19.14 28.27
N ARG A 411 -9.11 18.02 28.91
CA ARG A 411 -8.27 17.31 29.91
C ARG A 411 -6.92 16.91 29.33
N ARG A 412 -6.94 16.23 28.18
CA ARG A 412 -5.75 15.72 27.49
C ARG A 412 -4.80 16.84 27.05
N ARG A 413 -5.34 17.92 26.50
CA ARG A 413 -4.59 19.13 26.12
C ARG A 413 -3.94 19.77 27.34
N ASN A 414 -4.68 19.93 28.43
CA ASN A 414 -4.17 20.50 29.68
C ASN A 414 -3.07 19.62 30.30
N ALA A 415 -3.22 18.29 30.25
CA ALA A 415 -2.21 17.34 30.73
C ALA A 415 -0.91 17.44 29.92
N LEU A 416 -1.00 17.48 28.58
CA LEU A 416 0.17 17.65 27.71
C LEU A 416 0.87 19.01 27.95
N LEU A 417 0.10 20.09 28.09
CA LEU A 417 0.68 21.42 28.34
C LEU A 417 1.35 21.49 29.71
N ALA A 418 0.74 20.92 30.76
CA ALA A 418 1.36 20.85 32.08
C ALA A 418 2.68 20.06 32.03
N ALA A 419 2.73 18.94 31.28
CA ALA A 419 3.96 18.22 31.03
C ALA A 419 4.99 19.08 30.28
N CYS A 420 4.58 19.81 29.25
CA CYS A 420 5.49 20.72 28.53
C CYS A 420 6.09 21.78 29.46
N GLU A 421 5.29 22.37 30.37
CA GLU A 421 5.77 23.34 31.36
C GLU A 421 6.73 22.74 32.41
N ASP A 422 6.52 21.49 32.80
CA ASP A 422 7.38 20.79 33.76
C ASP A 422 8.74 20.40 33.17
N TYR A 423 8.76 20.15 31.87
CA TYR A 423 9.79 19.31 31.28
C TYR A 423 10.50 19.92 30.06
N LEU A 424 9.84 20.72 29.24
CA LEU A 424 10.51 21.29 28.08
C LEU A 424 11.37 22.51 28.48
N PRO A 425 12.60 22.63 27.94
CA PRO A 425 13.47 23.76 28.20
C PRO A 425 12.93 24.98 27.46
N THR A 426 12.31 25.90 28.20
CA THR A 426 11.63 27.06 27.63
C THR A 426 12.56 28.08 26.98
N ASP A 427 13.87 27.96 27.19
CA ASP A 427 14.85 28.73 26.44
C ASP A 427 15.06 28.19 25.02
N ILE A 428 14.79 26.91 24.74
CA ILE A 428 14.98 26.29 23.41
C ILE A 428 13.64 26.04 22.71
N VAL A 429 12.62 25.63 23.46
CA VAL A 429 11.32 25.23 22.92
C VAL A 429 10.25 26.21 23.35
N SER A 430 9.43 26.64 22.39
CA SER A 430 8.26 27.50 22.61
C SER A 430 7.04 26.89 21.95
N TRP A 431 5.86 27.17 22.49
CA TRP A 431 4.59 26.65 21.97
C TRP A 431 3.44 27.59 22.34
N THR A 432 2.40 27.58 21.53
CA THR A 432 1.12 28.25 21.83
C THR A 432 0.10 27.19 22.23
N PRO A 433 -0.57 27.32 23.40
CA PRO A 433 -1.66 26.44 23.78
C PRO A 433 -2.75 26.40 22.72
N PRO A 434 -3.06 25.23 22.12
CA PRO A 434 -4.06 25.14 21.07
C PRO A 434 -5.45 25.37 21.65
N ALA A 435 -6.23 26.24 21.00
CA ALA A 435 -7.61 26.53 21.39
C ALA A 435 -8.60 25.46 20.88
N ALA A 436 -8.24 24.70 19.84
CA ALA A 436 -9.08 23.64 19.31
C ALA A 436 -8.27 22.46 18.77
N GLY A 437 -8.97 21.36 18.49
CA GLY A 437 -8.41 20.18 17.83
C GLY A 437 -7.56 19.33 18.76
N MET A 438 -6.53 18.70 18.18
CA MET A 438 -5.83 17.59 18.80
C MET A 438 -4.30 17.65 18.67
N PHE A 439 -3.76 18.80 18.24
CA PHE A 439 -2.34 18.98 17.94
C PHE A 439 -1.75 20.15 18.74
N LEU A 440 -0.52 19.95 19.21
CA LEU A 440 0.35 20.97 19.77
C LEU A 440 1.56 21.15 18.84
N TRP A 441 1.89 22.39 18.53
CA TRP A 441 2.99 22.76 17.64
C TRP A 441 4.14 23.34 18.45
N LEU A 442 5.26 22.63 18.47
CA LEU A 442 6.46 23.00 19.21
C LEU A 442 7.43 23.68 18.26
N LYS A 443 7.80 24.93 18.54
CA LYS A 443 8.86 25.67 17.84
C LYS A 443 10.18 25.51 18.58
N LEU A 444 11.22 25.07 17.87
CA LEU A 444 12.54 24.87 18.43
C LEU A 444 13.51 25.90 17.86
N ASP A 445 14.25 26.56 18.75
CA ASP A 445 15.36 27.43 18.36
C ASP A 445 16.56 26.59 17.93
N HIS A 446 16.58 26.23 16.65
CA HIS A 446 17.66 25.45 16.04
C HIS A 446 19.03 26.14 16.11
N THR A 447 19.08 27.47 16.31
CA THR A 447 20.36 28.21 16.40
C THR A 447 21.12 27.90 17.69
N LYS A 448 20.43 27.33 18.69
CA LYS A 448 21.03 26.84 19.93
C LYS A 448 21.63 25.44 19.80
N HIS A 449 21.40 24.76 18.67
CA HIS A 449 22.05 23.49 18.40
C HIS A 449 23.56 23.70 18.19
N PRO A 450 24.45 22.92 18.85
CA PRO A 450 25.90 23.15 18.77
C PRO A 450 26.45 23.13 17.34
N ASP A 451 25.84 22.31 16.46
CA ASP A 451 26.24 22.20 15.05
C ASP A 451 25.43 23.07 14.07
N TYR A 452 24.64 24.05 14.54
CA TYR A 452 23.71 24.79 13.66
C TYR A 452 24.42 25.50 12.48
N ARG A 453 25.68 25.90 12.66
CA ARG A 453 26.49 26.56 11.61
C ARG A 453 27.07 25.58 10.60
N HIS A 454 27.10 24.30 10.93
CA HIS A 454 27.82 23.27 10.17
C HIS A 454 26.88 22.24 9.53
N ARG A 455 25.60 22.21 9.91
CA ARG A 455 24.61 21.24 9.44
C ARG A 455 23.36 21.94 8.93
N SER A 456 22.69 21.31 7.96
CA SER A 456 21.44 21.85 7.44
C SER A 456 20.32 21.73 8.49
N LEU A 457 19.32 22.60 8.41
CA LEU A 457 18.15 22.52 9.29
C LEU A 457 17.45 21.15 9.22
N GLY A 458 17.42 20.55 8.03
CA GLY A 458 16.86 19.21 7.82
C GLY A 458 17.65 18.11 8.55
N ASP A 459 18.98 18.22 8.60
CA ASP A 459 19.81 17.26 9.35
C ASP A 459 19.60 17.38 10.86
N ILE A 460 19.36 18.59 11.36
CA ILE A 460 19.08 18.84 12.78
C ILE A 460 17.69 18.32 13.14
N GLU A 461 16.68 18.58 12.30
CA GLU A 461 15.32 18.06 12.49
C GLU A 461 15.29 16.53 12.46
N GLU A 462 16.01 15.90 11.53
CA GLU A 462 16.10 14.44 11.43
C GLU A 462 16.81 13.82 12.63
N GLU A 463 17.87 14.45 13.14
CA GLU A 463 18.53 13.99 14.37
C GLU A 463 17.58 14.03 15.56
N ILE A 464 16.89 15.16 15.76
CA ILE A 464 15.92 15.32 16.85
C ILE A 464 14.83 14.25 16.74
N PHE A 465 14.31 14.02 15.54
CA PHE A 465 13.32 12.97 15.25
C PHE A 465 13.81 11.55 15.55
N GLN A 466 15.01 11.17 15.11
CA GLN A 466 15.54 9.84 15.44
C GLN A 466 15.83 9.68 16.92
N HIS A 467 16.30 10.74 17.57
CA HIS A 467 16.56 10.71 18.99
C HIS A 467 15.28 10.46 19.76
N SER A 468 14.17 11.13 19.43
CA SER A 468 12.89 10.90 20.09
C SER A 468 12.41 9.45 19.96
N ILE A 469 12.56 8.85 18.76
CA ILE A 469 12.19 7.45 18.51
C ILE A 469 13.03 6.52 19.39
N LYS A 470 14.33 6.77 19.53
CA LYS A 470 15.21 6.00 20.42
C LYS A 470 14.78 6.10 21.88
N GLN A 471 14.19 7.24 22.27
CA GLN A 471 13.61 7.46 23.60
C GLN A 471 12.16 6.95 23.71
N GLY A 472 11.62 6.27 22.70
CA GLY A 472 10.28 5.70 22.72
C GLY A 472 9.14 6.68 22.41
N VAL A 473 9.44 7.91 21.97
CA VAL A 473 8.44 8.95 21.68
C VAL A 473 8.40 9.26 20.18
N LEU A 474 7.21 9.22 19.60
CA LEU A 474 6.96 9.57 18.20
C LEU A 474 6.24 10.92 18.08
N PHE A 475 6.92 11.91 17.49
CA PHE A 475 6.30 13.13 16.98
C PHE A 475 6.39 13.19 15.45
N ALA A 476 5.64 14.10 14.83
CA ALA A 476 5.79 14.36 13.40
C ALA A 476 6.73 15.56 13.16
N ARG A 477 7.60 15.44 12.16
CA ARG A 477 8.49 16.52 11.72
C ARG A 477 7.70 17.65 11.09
N GLY A 478 8.07 18.89 11.38
CA GLY A 478 7.39 20.06 10.83
C GLY A 478 7.56 20.18 9.31
N SER A 479 8.70 19.73 8.78
CA SER A 479 8.99 19.72 7.34
C SER A 479 7.99 18.91 6.51
N TRP A 480 7.32 17.90 7.09
CA TRP A 480 6.33 17.06 6.39
C TRP A 480 5.06 17.82 6.01
N PHE A 481 4.79 18.93 6.68
CA PHE A 481 3.54 19.68 6.52
C PHE A 481 3.68 20.90 5.63
N ARG A 482 4.84 21.10 5.00
CA ARG A 482 5.08 22.32 4.20
C ARG A 482 4.32 22.28 2.88
N ALA A 483 3.56 23.34 2.60
CA ALA A 483 2.91 23.50 1.31
C ALA A 483 3.92 23.59 0.16
N GLU A 484 5.04 24.29 0.38
CA GLU A 484 6.10 24.50 -0.62
C GLU A 484 7.43 23.92 -0.13
N ALA A 485 7.56 22.58 -0.20
CA ALA A 485 8.72 21.84 0.31
C ALA A 485 10.08 22.28 -0.23
N HIS A 486 10.13 22.95 -1.39
CA HIS A 486 11.36 23.40 -2.05
C HIS A 486 11.86 24.77 -1.56
N LYS A 487 11.06 25.55 -0.84
CA LYS A 487 11.51 26.84 -0.30
C LYS A 487 12.45 26.60 0.88
N GLU A 488 13.48 27.43 1.07
CA GLU A 488 14.31 27.39 2.28
C GLU A 488 13.48 27.78 3.51
N VAL A 489 13.81 27.21 4.67
CA VAL A 489 13.17 27.53 5.96
C VAL A 489 14.26 27.84 6.96
N ASN A 490 13.94 28.77 7.86
CA ASN A 490 14.80 29.18 8.95
C ASN A 490 14.22 28.80 10.33
N GLU A 491 13.21 27.94 10.37
CA GLU A 491 12.45 27.59 11.58
C GLU A 491 12.21 26.09 11.65
N LEU A 492 12.36 25.52 12.85
CA LEU A 492 12.20 24.10 13.11
C LEU A 492 10.98 23.90 14.00
N PHE A 493 10.12 22.96 13.60
CA PHE A 493 8.90 22.66 14.34
C PHE A 493 8.66 21.16 14.46
N LEU A 494 7.93 20.77 15.50
CA LEU A 494 7.45 19.41 15.71
C LEU A 494 5.95 19.43 16.03
N ARG A 495 5.18 18.49 15.48
CA ARG A 495 3.78 18.28 15.84
C ARG A 495 3.65 17.13 16.83
N VAL A 496 3.00 17.41 17.96
CA VAL A 496 2.62 16.43 18.98
C VAL A 496 1.10 16.32 19.02
N THR A 497 0.57 15.09 19.14
CA THR A 497 -0.88 14.85 19.31
C THR A 497 -1.18 14.44 20.74
N PHE A 498 -2.29 14.93 21.31
CA PHE A 498 -2.76 14.54 22.65
C PHE A 498 -4.00 13.62 22.60
N ALA A 499 -4.27 13.01 21.45
CA ALA A 499 -5.45 12.15 21.27
C ALA A 499 -5.17 10.65 21.39
N SER A 500 -3.97 10.22 20.99
CA SER A 500 -3.69 8.79 20.76
C SER A 500 -3.31 8.04 22.05
N ALA A 501 -2.43 8.62 22.86
CA ALA A 501 -1.97 8.03 24.12
C ALA A 501 -3.03 8.20 25.22
N ALA A 502 -3.09 7.29 26.20
CA ALA A 502 -3.93 7.47 27.38
C ALA A 502 -3.51 8.71 28.18
N GLU A 503 -4.42 9.31 28.97
CA GLU A 503 -4.07 10.49 29.77
C GLU A 503 -2.93 10.20 30.76
N GLU A 504 -2.91 9.01 31.35
CA GLU A 504 -1.83 8.58 32.25
C GLU A 504 -0.53 8.34 31.51
N GLU A 505 -0.55 7.82 30.27
CA GLU A 505 0.65 7.72 29.42
C GLU A 505 1.18 9.12 29.06
N ILE A 506 0.32 10.12 28.81
CA ILE A 506 0.76 11.51 28.60
C ILE A 506 1.45 12.08 29.85
N LYS A 507 1.06 11.65 31.06
CA LYS A 507 1.70 12.06 32.32
C LYS A 507 2.97 11.25 32.64
N GLU A 508 3.00 9.95 32.30
CA GLU A 508 4.07 9.01 32.60
C GLU A 508 5.20 9.01 31.55
N ASP A 509 4.91 9.11 30.26
CA ASP A 509 5.90 9.09 29.17
C ASP A 509 6.84 10.30 29.25
N TRP A 510 6.34 11.47 29.68
CA TRP A 510 7.21 12.59 29.99
C TRP A 510 7.99 12.41 31.31
N ARG A 511 7.57 11.54 32.24
CA ARG A 511 8.33 11.26 33.48
C ARG A 511 9.44 10.22 33.30
N TRP A 512 9.47 9.48 32.19
CA TRP A 512 10.23 8.24 32.08
C TRP A 512 11.59 8.40 31.36
N ASN A 513 12.62 8.93 32.04
CA ASN A 513 14.02 8.75 31.58
C ASN A 513 15.15 9.09 32.59
N ILE A 514 15.04 8.70 33.86
CA ILE A 514 16.13 8.91 34.84
C ILE A 514 16.64 7.62 35.50
N ASN A 515 15.80 6.61 35.77
CA ASN A 515 16.21 5.50 36.65
C ASN A 515 16.50 4.14 36.00
N LYS A 516 16.23 3.93 34.70
CA LYS A 516 16.33 2.58 34.11
C LYS A 516 17.72 2.21 33.55
N TYR A 517 18.68 3.13 33.56
CA TYR A 517 20.04 2.89 33.02
C TYR A 517 21.20 3.38 33.88
N SER A 518 20.97 3.80 35.14
CA SER A 518 22.06 3.86 36.13
C SER A 518 22.26 2.46 36.70
N GLY A 519 23.25 1.72 36.18
CA GLY A 519 23.57 0.36 36.60
C GLY A 519 23.99 0.25 38.07
N GLN A 520 23.01 0.17 38.98
CA GLN A 520 23.20 -0.29 40.35
C GLN A 520 22.24 -1.45 40.65
N SER A 521 22.85 -2.58 40.98
CA SER A 521 22.22 -3.79 41.50
C SER A 521 21.38 -3.52 42.75
N PRO A 522 20.28 -4.27 43.01
CA PRO A 522 19.57 -4.17 44.27
C PRO A 522 20.42 -4.79 45.39
N LEU A 523 20.98 -3.95 46.25
CA LEU A 523 21.47 -4.37 47.56
C LEU A 523 20.59 -3.78 48.66
N GLN A 524 20.36 -4.63 49.64
CA GLN A 524 19.41 -4.55 50.75
C GLN A 524 19.55 -3.27 51.60
N ASP A 525 18.41 -2.77 52.07
CA ASP A 525 18.26 -1.85 53.20
C ASP A 525 18.79 -2.53 54.50
N PRO A 526 19.51 -1.84 55.42
CA PRO A 526 18.85 -0.92 56.36
C PRO A 526 19.71 0.26 56.87
N GLY A 527 19.10 1.44 57.09
CA GLY A 527 19.60 2.35 58.13
C GLY A 527 19.43 3.85 57.89
N ALA A 528 18.63 4.49 58.74
CA ALA A 528 18.35 5.92 58.78
C ALA A 528 19.59 6.82 59.00
N ALA A 529 19.68 7.94 58.27
CA ALA A 529 20.15 9.23 58.82
C ALA A 529 19.78 10.42 57.91
N LYS A 530 19.33 11.49 58.55
CA LYS A 530 18.86 12.78 58.03
C LYS A 530 19.92 13.55 57.24
N GLY A 531 19.50 14.30 56.22
CA GLY A 531 20.29 15.40 55.66
C GLY A 531 19.67 15.98 54.39
N SER A 532 19.20 17.22 54.47
CA SER A 532 18.63 18.03 53.39
C SER A 532 19.43 18.01 52.08
N GLN A 533 18.76 17.77 50.95
CA GLN A 533 19.10 18.38 49.66
C GLN A 533 17.90 18.32 48.71
N SER A 534 17.65 19.46 48.06
CA SER A 534 16.53 19.77 47.16
C SER A 534 16.45 18.84 45.95
N LEU A 535 15.32 18.13 45.79
CA LEU A 535 14.97 17.42 44.57
C LEU A 535 14.42 18.41 43.53
N GLN A 536 15.31 18.92 42.68
CA GLN A 536 15.00 19.53 41.40
C GLN A 536 15.51 18.59 40.31
N GLY A 537 14.59 17.87 39.66
CA GLY A 537 14.88 17.04 38.48
C GLY A 537 13.98 17.50 37.34
N ARG A 538 14.49 18.43 36.54
CA ARG A 538 13.92 18.89 35.26
C ARG A 538 14.15 17.81 34.20
N ILE A 539 13.28 17.69 33.20
CA ILE A 539 13.71 17.03 31.95
C ILE A 539 14.82 17.88 31.37
N ASP A 540 15.94 17.23 31.13
CA ASP A 540 17.16 17.90 30.73
C ASP A 540 17.49 17.55 29.28
N VAL A 541 17.10 18.44 28.37
CA VAL A 541 17.51 18.39 26.96
C VAL A 541 19.03 18.66 26.85
N SER A 542 19.72 19.05 27.93
CA SER A 542 21.19 19.12 27.97
C SER A 542 21.89 17.75 28.05
N VAL A 543 21.16 16.63 28.19
CA VAL A 543 21.73 15.28 27.97
C VAL A 543 22.15 15.09 26.51
N LEU A 544 21.67 15.93 25.58
CA LEU A 544 22.23 16.05 24.22
C LEU A 544 23.63 16.72 24.18
N TYR A 545 24.10 17.33 25.27
CA TYR A 545 25.31 18.15 25.30
C TYR A 545 26.50 17.53 26.09
N GLN A 546 26.26 16.64 27.05
CA GLN A 546 27.33 16.22 28.00
C GLN A 546 28.01 14.86 27.76
N GLN A 547 27.60 14.03 26.81
CA GLN A 547 28.23 12.71 26.59
C GLN A 547 29.39 12.65 25.57
N PHE A 548 29.79 13.77 24.95
CA PHE A 548 30.80 13.75 23.87
C PHE A 548 32.13 14.46 24.14
N PHE A 549 32.32 15.14 25.27
CA PHE A 549 33.51 15.98 25.48
C PHE A 549 34.38 15.45 26.63
N LEU A 550 35.42 14.67 26.28
CA LEU A 550 36.79 14.68 26.85
C LEU A 550 37.54 13.35 26.53
N PHE A 551 38.24 13.29 25.39
CA PHE A 551 39.65 12.86 25.20
C PHE A 551 39.93 12.61 23.68
N PRO A 552 41.14 12.95 23.16
CA PRO A 552 41.38 13.18 21.73
C PRO A 552 42.17 12.04 21.06
N PHE A 553 41.93 11.79 19.77
CA PHE A 553 42.90 11.32 18.75
C PHE A 553 42.21 11.43 17.37
N SER A 554 42.41 12.49 16.59
CA SER A 554 43.55 12.84 15.72
C SER A 554 43.64 12.03 14.42
N MET A 555 43.16 12.69 13.34
CA MET A 555 43.70 12.84 11.97
C MET A 555 43.81 11.58 11.07
N ALA A 556 43.61 11.64 9.75
CA ALA A 556 43.83 12.74 8.80
C ALA A 556 42.95 12.53 7.53
N SER A 557 42.25 13.57 7.03
CA SER A 557 42.58 14.43 5.85
C SER A 557 42.61 13.68 4.51
N SER A 558 42.00 14.12 3.41
CA SER A 558 42.08 15.45 2.76
C SER A 558 40.94 15.56 1.72
N GLU A 559 40.14 16.64 1.68
CA GLU A 559 40.35 17.88 0.87
C GLU A 559 40.42 17.59 -0.66
N ASP A 560 39.79 18.28 -1.62
CA ASP A 560 38.85 19.43 -1.71
C ASP A 560 38.51 19.57 -3.26
N PRO A 561 37.98 20.65 -3.88
CA PRO A 561 36.56 20.73 -4.29
C PRO A 561 36.27 21.26 -5.74
N VAL A 562 34.98 21.45 -6.11
CA VAL A 562 34.40 22.42 -7.13
C VAL A 562 34.54 22.05 -8.65
N PRO A 563 33.75 22.56 -9.67
CA PRO A 563 32.32 22.93 -9.88
C PRO A 563 31.70 22.34 -11.22
N PRO A 564 30.77 22.98 -11.99
CA PRO A 564 29.37 22.55 -12.05
C PRO A 564 28.85 22.25 -13.49
N TYR A 565 27.54 22.02 -13.58
CA TYR A 565 26.64 22.51 -14.64
C TYR A 565 26.24 21.59 -15.82
N ARG A 566 24.98 21.83 -16.23
CA ARG A 566 24.31 21.64 -17.55
C ARG A 566 23.64 20.30 -17.86
N GLY A 567 22.32 20.31 -17.69
CA GLY A 567 21.41 19.31 -18.25
C GLY A 567 21.24 19.39 -19.78
N ALA A 568 20.62 18.34 -20.33
CA ALA A 568 20.12 18.25 -21.71
C ALA A 568 18.98 17.16 -21.75
N PRO A 569 18.11 17.11 -22.77
CA PRO A 569 16.65 17.17 -22.61
C PRO A 569 15.89 15.86 -22.90
N PHE A 570 14.62 15.81 -22.45
CA PHE A 570 13.67 14.69 -22.64
C PHE A 570 13.19 14.52 -24.11
N PRO A 571 13.14 13.28 -24.64
CA PRO A 571 12.50 12.99 -25.94
C PRO A 571 10.96 12.88 -25.87
N THR A 572 10.35 14.01 -26.19
CA THR A 572 9.05 14.39 -26.81
C THR A 572 7.97 13.43 -27.36
N LYS A 573 7.96 12.08 -27.30
CA LYS A 573 6.83 11.34 -27.96
C LYS A 573 6.27 10.10 -27.23
N TRP A 574 5.05 10.25 -26.71
CA TRP A 574 4.16 9.17 -26.28
C TRP A 574 3.43 8.52 -27.48
N ARG A 575 3.45 7.18 -27.60
CA ARG A 575 2.64 6.43 -28.57
C ARG A 575 1.21 6.24 -28.04
N ARG A 576 0.21 6.54 -28.90
CA ARG A 576 -1.23 6.45 -28.61
C ARG A 576 -1.76 5.01 -28.76
N ASN A 577 -2.57 4.57 -27.80
CA ASN A 577 -3.39 3.35 -27.90
C ASN A 577 -4.79 3.68 -28.47
N HIS A 578 -5.28 2.91 -29.44
CA HIS A 578 -6.63 3.08 -30.02
C HIS A 578 -7.59 1.94 -29.62
N PRO A 579 -8.89 2.25 -29.39
CA PRO A 579 -9.90 1.27 -28.97
C PRO A 579 -10.46 0.39 -30.11
N ARG A 580 -11.04 -0.77 -29.72
CA ARG A 580 -11.44 -1.91 -30.56
C ARG A 580 -12.68 -1.61 -31.44
N SER A 581 -12.65 -1.93 -32.74
CA SER A 581 -13.86 -1.93 -33.61
C SER A 581 -14.66 -3.23 -33.45
N LYS A 582 -15.98 -3.12 -33.20
CA LYS A 582 -16.91 -4.26 -33.15
C LYS A 582 -17.39 -4.71 -34.54
N ASN A 583 -17.23 -3.89 -35.57
CA ASN A 583 -17.82 -4.11 -36.90
C ASN A 583 -16.79 -4.50 -37.97
N GLY A 584 -15.50 -4.51 -37.64
CA GLY A 584 -14.43 -4.94 -38.53
C GLY A 584 -14.49 -6.41 -38.95
N CYS A 585 -13.75 -6.77 -40.00
CA CYS A 585 -13.62 -8.17 -40.41
C CYS A 585 -13.02 -9.00 -39.27
N LEU A 586 -13.36 -10.30 -39.25
CA LEU A 586 -12.89 -11.22 -38.21
C LEU A 586 -11.36 -11.25 -38.17
N THR A 587 -10.69 -11.22 -39.33
CA THR A 587 -9.23 -11.19 -39.44
C THR A 587 -8.61 -10.00 -38.72
N CYS A 588 -9.14 -8.78 -38.91
CA CYS A 588 -8.62 -7.58 -38.25
C CYS A 588 -9.00 -7.52 -36.76
N ARG A 589 -10.20 -7.98 -36.40
CA ARG A 589 -10.66 -8.05 -35.01
C ARG A 589 -9.80 -8.99 -34.17
N THR A 590 -9.54 -10.20 -34.68
CA THR A 590 -8.66 -11.18 -34.01
C THR A 590 -7.25 -10.61 -33.83
N LYS A 591 -6.74 -9.91 -34.85
CA LYS A 591 -5.40 -9.29 -34.79
C LYS A 591 -5.37 -7.95 -34.03
N ARG A 592 -6.49 -7.52 -33.44
CA ARG A 592 -6.64 -6.27 -32.67
C ARG A 592 -6.18 -5.02 -33.45
N LYS A 593 -6.34 -5.03 -34.78
CA LYS A 593 -6.04 -3.88 -35.65
C LYS A 593 -7.32 -3.22 -36.12
N LYS A 594 -7.28 -1.90 -36.34
CA LYS A 594 -8.44 -1.15 -36.83
C LYS A 594 -8.76 -1.59 -38.25
N CYS A 595 -9.94 -2.17 -38.44
CA CYS A 595 -10.49 -2.49 -39.75
C CYS A 595 -11.20 -1.26 -40.30
N ASP A 596 -11.09 -1.02 -41.60
CA ASP A 596 -11.75 0.07 -42.32
C ASP A 596 -13.07 -0.36 -42.98
N GLU A 597 -13.50 -1.60 -42.80
CA GLU A 597 -14.85 -2.07 -43.13
C GLU A 597 -15.21 -2.14 -44.63
N ILE A 598 -14.21 -1.97 -45.51
CA ILE A 598 -14.35 -2.10 -46.97
C ILE A 598 -14.51 -3.58 -47.38
N LYS A 599 -15.54 -3.88 -48.19
CA LYS A 599 -15.85 -5.22 -48.70
C LYS A 599 -15.54 -5.34 -50.21
N PRO A 600 -15.10 -6.51 -50.72
CA PRO A 600 -15.01 -7.79 -50.00
C PRO A 600 -13.77 -7.93 -49.12
N VAL A 601 -12.70 -7.15 -49.34
CA VAL A 601 -11.44 -7.23 -48.59
C VAL A 601 -11.05 -5.85 -48.08
N CYS A 602 -10.84 -5.72 -46.76
CA CYS A 602 -10.50 -4.45 -46.12
C CYS A 602 -9.04 -4.04 -46.44
N SER A 603 -8.73 -2.74 -46.44
CA SER A 603 -7.40 -2.26 -46.91
C SER A 603 -6.26 -2.81 -46.06
N SER A 604 -6.51 -3.02 -44.77
CA SER A 604 -5.53 -3.63 -43.87
C SER A 604 -5.20 -5.06 -44.28
N CYS A 605 -6.22 -5.88 -44.56
CA CYS A 605 -6.03 -7.26 -45.00
C CYS A 605 -5.33 -7.33 -46.36
N THR A 606 -5.75 -6.49 -47.32
CA THR A 606 -5.15 -6.37 -48.66
C THR A 606 -3.66 -6.05 -48.57
N ARG A 607 -3.28 -5.02 -47.80
CA ARG A 607 -1.88 -4.61 -47.65
C ARG A 607 -1.02 -5.68 -46.98
N THR A 608 -1.60 -6.47 -46.09
CA THR A 608 -0.88 -7.53 -45.39
C THR A 608 -0.91 -8.87 -46.13
N GLY A 609 -1.58 -8.96 -47.29
CA GLY A 609 -1.75 -10.21 -48.04
C GLY A 609 -2.56 -11.27 -47.28
N GLN A 610 -3.44 -10.85 -46.37
CA GLN A 610 -4.20 -11.75 -45.50
C GLN A 610 -5.63 -11.89 -45.99
N GLU A 611 -6.20 -13.08 -45.84
CA GLU A 611 -7.58 -13.36 -46.18
C GLU A 611 -8.54 -12.56 -45.28
N CYS A 612 -9.49 -11.83 -45.88
CA CYS A 612 -10.39 -10.94 -45.17
C CYS A 612 -11.77 -11.58 -45.00
N VAL A 613 -12.03 -12.13 -43.82
CA VAL A 613 -13.27 -12.87 -43.55
C VAL A 613 -14.29 -11.99 -42.81
N TRP A 614 -15.49 -11.89 -43.36
CA TRP A 614 -16.60 -11.13 -42.78
C TRP A 614 -17.57 -12.05 -42.04
N PRO A 615 -18.15 -11.64 -40.90
CA PRO A 615 -19.16 -12.44 -40.20
C PRO A 615 -20.43 -12.62 -41.08
N THR A 616 -20.93 -13.85 -41.24
CA THR A 616 -22.21 -14.19 -41.91
C THR A 616 -23.25 -14.72 -40.90
N GLN A 617 -24.54 -14.59 -41.21
CA GLN A 617 -25.68 -14.86 -40.30
C GLN A 617 -25.80 -16.32 -39.82
N GLU A 618 -25.09 -17.29 -40.42
CA GLU A 618 -25.16 -18.71 -40.04
C GLU A 618 -24.23 -19.10 -38.87
N ASN A 619 -23.26 -18.27 -38.51
CA ASN A 619 -22.32 -18.54 -37.40
C ASN A 619 -22.87 -18.19 -36.00
N THR A 620 -24.15 -17.82 -35.88
CA THR A 620 -24.79 -17.35 -34.64
C THR A 620 -25.82 -18.30 -34.02
N SER A 621 -26.06 -19.47 -34.61
CA SER A 621 -27.15 -20.35 -34.18
C SER A 621 -26.74 -21.82 -34.12
N GLN A 622 -26.02 -22.25 -33.08
CA GLN A 622 -25.93 -23.66 -32.67
C GLN A 622 -25.50 -23.78 -31.19
N ARG A 623 -26.49 -23.77 -30.29
CA ARG A 623 -26.63 -24.69 -29.14
C ARG A 623 -27.96 -24.40 -28.44
N ALA A 624 -28.96 -25.20 -28.81
CA ALA A 624 -30.33 -25.17 -28.31
C ALA A 624 -30.60 -26.34 -27.34
N ILE A 625 -31.58 -26.12 -26.46
CA ILE A 625 -32.20 -27.02 -25.46
C ILE A 625 -33.11 -28.05 -26.17
N PRO A 626 -33.40 -29.22 -25.55
CA PRO A 626 -34.80 -29.67 -25.53
C PRO A 626 -35.32 -30.22 -24.18
N GLU A 627 -36.64 -30.13 -24.04
CA GLU A 627 -37.54 -30.27 -22.87
C GLU A 627 -38.10 -31.70 -22.63
N ASP A 628 -38.54 -31.92 -21.37
CA ASP A 628 -39.66 -32.67 -20.76
C ASP A 628 -40.26 -34.00 -21.30
N GLY A 629 -40.48 -34.93 -20.35
CA GLY A 629 -41.37 -36.10 -20.44
C GLY A 629 -41.54 -36.82 -19.09
N ASN A 630 -42.79 -37.16 -18.73
CA ASN A 630 -43.34 -37.30 -17.37
C ASN A 630 -43.60 -38.76 -16.91
N ALA A 631 -43.71 -38.96 -15.58
CA ALA A 631 -44.56 -39.92 -14.82
C ALA A 631 -44.13 -41.39 -14.44
N ASN A 632 -44.25 -41.63 -13.11
CA ASN A 632 -44.72 -42.83 -12.35
C ASN A 632 -43.84 -44.08 -12.07
N GLU A 633 -43.40 -44.17 -10.79
CA GLU A 633 -43.32 -45.28 -9.77
C GLU A 633 -43.85 -46.73 -10.06
N PRO A 634 -43.64 -47.77 -9.18
CA PRO A 634 -42.65 -48.01 -8.07
C PRO A 634 -42.18 -49.51 -7.84
N LEU A 635 -41.45 -49.77 -6.73
CA LEU A 635 -41.20 -51.05 -5.96
C LEU A 635 -40.20 -52.10 -6.56
N GLY A 636 -39.29 -52.79 -5.84
CA GLY A 636 -38.93 -52.86 -4.41
C GLY A 636 -37.84 -53.94 -4.10
N VAL A 637 -37.21 -53.83 -2.92
CA VAL A 637 -36.68 -54.86 -1.97
C VAL A 637 -35.69 -55.93 -2.51
N SER A 638 -34.41 -56.01 -2.09
CA SER A 638 -33.93 -56.67 -0.84
C SER A 638 -32.40 -56.57 -0.69
N ASP A 639 -31.95 -56.43 0.57
CA ASP A 639 -30.58 -56.57 1.14
C ASP A 639 -30.59 -57.86 2.01
N PRO A 640 -29.49 -58.60 2.31
CA PRO A 640 -28.45 -58.18 3.28
C PRO A 640 -27.01 -58.73 3.05
N SER A 641 -25.96 -58.01 3.49
CA SER A 641 -25.10 -58.42 4.64
C SER A 641 -23.78 -57.64 4.84
N THR A 642 -23.70 -57.07 6.05
CA THR A 642 -22.53 -56.90 6.96
C THR A 642 -21.46 -55.82 6.74
N ASP A 643 -21.67 -54.71 7.46
CA ASP A 643 -20.83 -54.10 8.53
C ASP A 643 -19.34 -53.79 8.30
N SER A 644 -18.99 -52.50 8.29
CA SER A 644 -18.42 -51.84 9.50
C SER A 644 -18.40 -50.30 9.35
N ALA A 645 -18.55 -49.62 10.49
CA ALA A 645 -18.90 -48.21 10.61
C ALA A 645 -17.72 -47.23 10.45
N ALA A 646 -17.95 -46.10 9.77
CA ALA A 646 -17.28 -44.82 10.04
C ALA A 646 -18.14 -43.63 9.57
N LEU A 647 -18.21 -42.64 10.46
CA LEU A 647 -19.00 -41.39 10.45
C LEU A 647 -19.04 -40.61 9.11
N GLN A 648 -20.25 -40.30 8.65
CA GLN A 648 -20.53 -39.37 7.54
C GLN A 648 -20.52 -37.93 8.04
N TYR A 649 -19.60 -37.10 7.53
CA TYR A 649 -19.76 -35.65 7.44
C TYR A 649 -20.10 -35.29 6.00
N THR A 650 -21.26 -34.66 5.81
CA THR A 650 -21.74 -34.17 4.51
C THR A 650 -20.95 -32.94 4.07
N SER A 651 -20.17 -33.06 2.99
CA SER A 651 -19.50 -31.92 2.33
C SER A 651 -20.47 -31.21 1.38
N ARG A 652 -20.84 -29.97 1.72
CA ARG A 652 -21.38 -29.00 0.76
C ARG A 652 -20.21 -28.28 0.11
N SER A 653 -20.07 -28.43 -1.20
CA SER A 653 -19.10 -27.73 -2.04
C SER A 653 -19.39 -26.22 -2.09
N PRO A 654 -18.39 -25.34 -1.96
CA PRO A 654 -18.49 -23.96 -2.42
C PRO A 654 -17.92 -23.81 -3.84
N SER A 655 -18.69 -23.15 -4.71
CA SER A 655 -18.27 -22.56 -5.98
C SER A 655 -17.25 -21.42 -5.75
N PRO A 656 -16.43 -21.03 -6.74
CA PRO A 656 -15.26 -20.18 -6.55
C PRO A 656 -15.66 -18.77 -6.08
N GLN A 657 -15.37 -18.46 -4.83
CA GLN A 657 -15.65 -17.17 -4.21
C GLN A 657 -14.51 -16.17 -4.48
N ALA A 658 -14.92 -14.89 -4.49
CA ALA A 658 -14.11 -13.70 -4.60
C ALA A 658 -12.90 -13.67 -3.64
N ALA A 659 -11.89 -12.88 -4.02
CA ALA A 659 -10.66 -12.66 -3.27
C ALA A 659 -10.91 -12.44 -1.75
N PRO A 660 -10.17 -13.12 -0.85
CA PRO A 660 -10.36 -13.00 0.58
C PRO A 660 -9.97 -11.61 1.10
N THR A 661 -10.69 -11.14 2.11
CA THR A 661 -10.39 -9.94 2.90
C THR A 661 -9.02 -10.00 3.56
N TYR A 662 -8.25 -8.92 3.39
CA TYR A 662 -6.86 -8.68 3.76
C TYR A 662 -6.59 -8.55 5.29
N GLY A 663 -6.88 -9.59 6.09
CA GLY A 663 -6.76 -9.57 7.56
C GLY A 663 -5.37 -9.23 8.09
N ASN A 664 -4.33 -9.97 7.69
CA ASN A 664 -2.95 -9.70 8.12
C ASN A 664 -2.28 -8.54 7.36
N LEU A 665 -2.76 -8.23 6.15
CA LEU A 665 -2.19 -7.19 5.29
C LEU A 665 -2.61 -5.76 5.71
N ALA A 666 -3.68 -5.63 6.50
CA ALA A 666 -4.10 -4.36 7.10
C ALA A 666 -3.17 -3.90 8.25
N ASN A 667 -2.39 -4.80 8.86
CA ASN A 667 -1.56 -4.54 10.04
C ASN A 667 -0.04 -4.44 9.75
N ILE A 668 0.34 -4.29 8.48
CA ILE A 668 1.76 -4.11 8.09
C ILE A 668 2.25 -2.76 8.62
N SER A 669 3.35 -2.78 9.40
CA SER A 669 3.97 -1.56 9.94
C SER A 669 4.42 -0.60 8.84
N ASP A 670 4.54 0.69 9.14
CA ASP A 670 5.00 1.69 8.16
C ASP A 670 6.41 1.39 7.61
N ASN A 671 7.28 0.76 8.41
CA ASN A 671 8.63 0.34 7.98
C ASN A 671 8.61 -0.91 7.09
N SER A 672 7.56 -1.73 7.20
CA SER A 672 7.36 -2.96 6.43
C SER A 672 6.60 -2.69 5.12
N ARG A 673 5.83 -1.59 5.03
CA ARG A 673 5.04 -1.23 3.85
C ARG A 673 5.90 -1.04 2.58
N PRO A 674 7.07 -0.38 2.61
CA PRO A 674 7.96 -0.32 1.44
C PRO A 674 8.47 -1.69 0.98
N LEU A 675 8.72 -2.62 1.92
CA LEU A 675 9.17 -3.98 1.61
C LEU A 675 8.06 -4.77 0.91
N TYR A 676 6.82 -4.66 1.41
CA TYR A 676 5.64 -5.27 0.81
C TYR A 676 5.33 -4.69 -0.58
N GLN A 677 5.39 -3.36 -0.73
CA GLN A 677 5.17 -2.71 -2.01
C GLN A 677 6.22 -3.12 -3.04
N GLN A 678 7.50 -3.18 -2.64
CA GLN A 678 8.56 -3.69 -3.50
C GLN A 678 8.30 -5.14 -3.93
N TYR A 679 7.77 -5.97 -3.02
CA TYR A 679 7.42 -7.34 -3.35
C TYR A 679 6.35 -7.40 -4.44
N LEU A 680 5.26 -6.64 -4.29
CA LEU A 680 4.14 -6.62 -5.25
C LEU A 680 4.53 -6.01 -6.60
N ASP A 681 5.25 -4.89 -6.60
CA ASP A 681 5.52 -4.13 -7.82
C ASP A 681 6.65 -4.71 -8.67
N VAL A 682 7.60 -5.42 -8.05
CA VAL A 682 8.84 -5.83 -8.72
C VAL A 682 9.27 -7.25 -8.36
N THR A 683 9.37 -7.58 -7.07
CA THR A 683 10.05 -8.83 -6.66
C THR A 683 9.28 -10.07 -7.09
N ALA A 684 7.97 -10.14 -6.86
CA ALA A 684 7.18 -11.31 -7.21
C ALA A 684 7.21 -11.59 -8.72
N GLU A 685 7.19 -10.54 -9.56
CA GLU A 685 7.33 -10.70 -11.00
C GLU A 685 8.70 -11.25 -11.37
N MET A 686 9.77 -10.75 -10.75
CA MET A 686 11.15 -11.19 -11.00
C MET A 686 11.40 -12.65 -10.63
N LEU A 687 10.70 -13.18 -9.62
CA LEU A 687 10.91 -14.56 -9.15
C LEU A 687 10.38 -15.64 -10.10
N THR A 688 9.72 -15.28 -11.20
CA THR A 688 9.21 -16.23 -12.19
C THR A 688 9.61 -15.85 -13.62
N ARG A 689 9.72 -16.86 -14.49
CA ARG A 689 9.92 -16.66 -15.94
C ARG A 689 8.63 -16.28 -16.70
N GLY A 690 7.49 -16.14 -16.02
CA GLY A 690 6.21 -15.79 -16.64
C GLY A 690 5.03 -16.57 -16.05
N PRO A 691 3.78 -16.15 -16.32
CA PRO A 691 2.61 -16.78 -15.71
C PRO A 691 2.49 -18.25 -16.10
N CYS A 692 2.20 -19.12 -15.13
CA CYS A 692 1.66 -20.45 -15.39
C CYS A 692 0.17 -20.32 -15.79
N LEU A 693 -0.54 -21.44 -15.96
CA LEU A 693 -1.97 -21.41 -16.33
C LEU A 693 -2.82 -20.56 -15.36
N ASP A 694 -2.42 -20.50 -14.09
CA ASP A 694 -3.11 -19.77 -13.02
C ASP A 694 -2.51 -18.37 -12.74
N GLY A 695 -1.50 -17.93 -13.50
CA GLY A 695 -0.84 -16.63 -13.31
C GLY A 695 0.54 -16.73 -12.64
N ASN A 696 0.98 -15.67 -11.96
CA ASN A 696 2.24 -15.70 -11.20
C ASN A 696 2.03 -16.41 -9.85
N PRO A 697 2.61 -17.59 -9.59
CA PRO A 697 2.34 -18.34 -8.37
C PRO A 697 2.84 -17.66 -7.09
N PHE A 698 3.87 -16.80 -7.18
CA PHE A 698 4.33 -15.96 -6.05
C PHE A 698 3.31 -14.89 -5.65
N ILE A 699 2.32 -14.60 -6.51
CA ILE A 699 1.20 -13.71 -6.21
C ILE A 699 -0.05 -14.54 -5.88
N HIS A 700 -0.41 -15.44 -6.79
CA HIS A 700 -1.68 -16.19 -6.74
C HIS A 700 -1.75 -17.24 -5.63
N TYR A 701 -0.63 -17.80 -5.19
CA TYR A 701 -0.61 -18.80 -4.13
C TYR A 701 -0.04 -18.26 -2.82
N LEU A 702 1.02 -17.45 -2.86
CA LEU A 702 1.67 -16.96 -1.64
C LEU A 702 0.92 -15.81 -0.95
N LEU A 703 0.34 -14.85 -1.68
CA LEU A 703 -0.32 -13.71 -1.03
C LEU A 703 -1.62 -14.09 -0.29
N PRO A 704 -2.50 -14.96 -0.84
CA PRO A 704 -3.64 -15.46 -0.08
C PRO A 704 -3.19 -16.20 1.19
N LEU A 705 -2.10 -16.97 1.10
CA LEU A 705 -1.55 -17.67 2.26
C LEU A 705 -0.94 -16.70 3.29
N ALA A 706 -0.24 -15.65 2.87
CA ALA A 706 0.30 -14.62 3.76
C ALA A 706 -0.80 -13.81 4.47
N ALA A 707 -2.01 -13.75 3.90
CA ALA A 707 -3.14 -13.10 4.54
C ALA A 707 -3.63 -13.86 5.81
N THR A 708 -3.29 -15.14 5.93
CA THR A 708 -3.68 -16.02 7.06
C THR A 708 -2.49 -16.57 7.85
N ASP A 709 -1.30 -16.61 7.26
CA ASP A 709 -0.06 -17.12 7.87
C ASP A 709 0.97 -15.99 8.03
N THR A 710 1.16 -15.54 9.28
CA THR A 710 2.07 -14.44 9.62
C THR A 710 3.53 -14.76 9.30
N LEU A 711 3.95 -16.02 9.40
CA LEU A 711 5.33 -16.41 9.12
C LEU A 711 5.61 -16.40 7.62
N VAL A 712 4.63 -16.77 6.79
CA VAL A 712 4.69 -16.60 5.34
C VAL A 712 4.69 -15.12 4.95
N LEU A 713 3.93 -14.27 5.66
CA LEU A 713 3.99 -12.81 5.46
C LEU A 713 5.39 -12.26 5.79
N ASP A 714 6.00 -12.68 6.90
CA ASP A 714 7.37 -12.28 7.26
C ASP A 714 8.39 -12.72 6.19
N CYS A 715 8.23 -13.91 5.60
CA CYS A 715 9.05 -14.34 4.45
C CYS A 715 8.90 -13.38 3.26
N ILE A 716 7.68 -13.00 2.91
CA ILE A 716 7.39 -12.07 1.79
C ILE A 716 8.03 -10.69 2.04
N LEU A 717 7.90 -10.18 3.26
CA LEU A 717 8.48 -8.90 3.67
C LEU A 717 10.01 -8.94 3.66
N ALA A 718 10.62 -10.01 4.15
CA ALA A 718 12.06 -10.21 4.10
C ALA A 718 12.57 -10.25 2.65
N ILE A 719 11.91 -11.00 1.76
CA ILE A 719 12.28 -11.11 0.34
C ILE A 719 12.13 -9.76 -0.38
N GLY A 720 11.02 -9.06 -0.16
CA GLY A 720 10.79 -7.72 -0.72
C GLY A 720 11.84 -6.71 -0.26
N GLY A 721 12.19 -6.74 1.03
CA GLY A 721 13.21 -5.89 1.63
C GLY A 721 14.62 -6.19 1.15
N ALA A 722 14.97 -7.47 1.01
CA ALA A 722 16.25 -7.89 0.44
C ALA A 722 16.42 -7.33 -0.97
N HIS A 723 15.38 -7.45 -1.81
CA HIS A 723 15.43 -6.93 -3.16
C HIS A 723 15.56 -5.40 -3.21
N LEU A 724 14.87 -4.70 -2.30
CA LEU A 724 14.93 -3.25 -2.20
C LEU A 724 16.33 -2.79 -1.80
N THR A 725 16.88 -3.33 -0.72
CA THR A 725 18.18 -2.92 -0.15
C THR A 725 19.34 -3.18 -1.10
N VAL A 726 19.32 -4.28 -1.87
CA VAL A 726 20.34 -4.57 -2.88
C VAL A 726 20.37 -3.53 -4.01
N ASN A 727 19.23 -2.92 -4.33
CA ASN A 727 19.06 -2.03 -5.48
C ASN A 727 18.96 -0.55 -5.11
N ASP A 728 18.94 -0.24 -3.82
CA ASP A 728 18.79 1.12 -3.33
C ASP A 728 20.12 1.88 -3.40
N THR A 729 20.33 2.60 -4.50
CA THR A 729 21.50 3.46 -4.74
C THR A 729 21.19 4.95 -4.57
N THR A 730 19.93 5.29 -4.26
CA THR A 730 19.41 6.67 -4.32
C THR A 730 18.87 7.17 -3.00
N SER A 731 18.65 6.29 -2.02
CA SER A 731 18.19 6.73 -0.72
C SER A 731 19.31 7.35 0.12
N THR A 732 18.91 8.27 0.99
CA THR A 732 19.78 8.77 2.07
C THR A 732 20.27 7.60 2.91
N ILE A 733 21.53 7.64 3.39
CA ILE A 733 22.15 6.60 4.24
C ILE A 733 21.22 6.11 5.36
N GLN A 734 20.43 7.03 5.91
CA GLN A 734 19.50 6.75 6.99
C GLN A 734 18.28 5.93 6.57
N ARG A 735 17.69 6.23 5.41
CA ARG A 735 16.60 5.45 4.82
C ARG A 735 17.09 4.05 4.41
N ALA A 736 18.30 3.96 3.82
CA ALA A 736 18.92 2.68 3.52
C ALA A 736 19.10 1.80 4.79
N ARG A 737 19.58 2.39 5.89
CA ARG A 737 19.71 1.70 7.19
C ARG A 737 18.37 1.26 7.77
N ALA A 738 17.34 2.10 7.71
CA ALA A 738 16.01 1.76 8.22
C ALA A 738 15.40 0.56 7.45
N LEU A 739 15.54 0.56 6.13
CA LEU A 739 15.12 -0.56 5.27
C LEU A 739 15.91 -1.84 5.58
N GLU A 740 17.22 -1.74 5.80
CA GLU A 740 18.07 -2.88 6.17
C GLU A 740 17.68 -3.46 7.54
N VAL A 741 17.40 -2.61 8.54
CA VAL A 741 16.94 -3.05 9.87
C VAL A 741 15.58 -3.75 9.79
N ALA A 742 14.62 -3.17 9.06
CA ALA A 742 13.30 -3.77 8.89
C ALA A 742 13.39 -5.13 8.16
N THR A 743 14.19 -5.21 7.09
CA THR A 743 14.41 -6.44 6.33
C THR A 743 15.02 -7.54 7.22
N ARG A 744 16.07 -7.20 7.97
CA ARG A 744 16.71 -8.14 8.91
C ARG A 744 15.80 -8.56 10.06
N GLY A 745 14.95 -7.64 10.53
CA GLY A 745 13.95 -7.92 11.57
C GLY A 745 13.00 -9.04 11.14
N HIS A 746 12.41 -8.92 9.94
CA HIS A 746 11.54 -9.96 9.39
C HIS A 746 12.27 -11.28 9.16
N TYR A 747 13.49 -11.24 8.60
CA TYR A 747 14.31 -12.44 8.43
C TYR A 747 14.59 -13.17 9.76
N ALA A 748 14.92 -12.42 10.81
CA ALA A 748 15.13 -12.99 12.15
C ALA A 748 13.85 -13.61 12.73
N THR A 749 12.69 -12.98 12.52
CA THR A 749 11.38 -13.54 12.90
C THR A 749 11.10 -14.84 12.17
N VAL A 750 11.42 -14.92 10.86
CA VAL A 750 11.28 -16.17 10.09
C VAL A 750 12.11 -17.29 10.69
N LEU A 751 13.38 -17.05 11.00
CA LEU A 751 14.24 -18.07 11.61
C LEU A 751 13.74 -18.52 12.99
N ALA A 752 13.31 -17.58 13.83
CA ALA A 752 12.76 -17.91 15.15
C ALA A 752 11.43 -18.69 15.04
N GLY A 753 10.58 -18.34 14.09
CA GLY A 753 9.33 -19.06 13.82
C GLY A 753 9.57 -20.47 13.27
N LEU A 754 10.53 -20.62 12.34
CA LEU A 754 10.92 -21.92 11.81
C LEU A 754 11.47 -22.83 12.92
N GLN A 755 12.31 -22.30 13.81
CA GLN A 755 12.83 -23.07 14.95
C GLN A 755 11.69 -23.59 15.84
N LYS A 756 10.66 -22.76 16.09
CA LYS A 756 9.47 -23.19 16.84
C LYS A 756 8.69 -24.29 16.11
N LEU A 757 8.52 -24.19 14.79
CA LEU A 757 7.83 -25.22 14.00
C LEU A 757 8.57 -26.56 14.07
N LEU A 758 9.91 -26.54 13.97
CA LEU A 758 10.75 -27.74 14.10
C LEU A 758 10.67 -28.34 15.51
N SER A 759 10.72 -27.52 16.56
CA SER A 759 10.53 -27.99 17.94
C SER A 759 9.13 -28.58 18.18
N TYR A 760 8.10 -28.04 17.52
CA TYR A 760 6.75 -28.59 17.60
C TYR A 760 6.65 -29.95 16.91
N GLU A 761 7.16 -30.07 15.68
CA GLU A 761 7.13 -31.33 14.93
C GLU A 761 7.90 -32.45 15.64
N THR A 762 9.02 -32.12 16.29
CA THR A 762 9.82 -33.07 17.07
C THR A 762 9.22 -33.40 18.44
N GLY A 763 8.05 -32.83 18.77
CA GLY A 763 7.34 -33.06 20.04
C GLY A 763 8.00 -32.40 21.26
N GLN A 764 8.95 -31.47 21.06
CA GLN A 764 9.63 -30.76 22.14
C GLN A 764 8.75 -29.68 22.78
N ILE A 765 7.79 -29.14 22.03
CA ILE A 765 6.82 -28.15 22.50
C ILE A 765 5.42 -28.48 21.97
N THR A 766 4.38 -28.03 22.67
CA THR A 766 2.99 -28.04 22.19
C THR A 766 2.57 -26.64 21.77
N LEU A 767 1.93 -26.50 20.61
CA LEU A 767 1.36 -25.24 20.13
C LEU A 767 -0.15 -25.21 20.44
N PRO A 768 -0.77 -24.03 20.69
CA PRO A 768 -2.22 -23.89 20.85
C PRO A 768 -2.96 -24.36 19.59
N ASP A 769 -4.14 -24.98 19.77
CA ASP A 769 -4.96 -25.73 18.80
C ASP A 769 -5.55 -24.93 17.60
N GLU A 770 -4.99 -23.77 17.23
CA GLU A 770 -5.49 -22.94 16.13
C GLU A 770 -4.38 -22.63 15.12
N LEU A 771 -3.92 -23.63 14.38
CA LEU A 771 -3.13 -23.41 13.16
C LEU A 771 -4.07 -23.38 11.95
N THR A 772 -4.60 -22.20 11.63
CA THR A 772 -5.22 -21.95 10.33
C THR A 772 -4.11 -21.89 9.27
N GLY A 773 -3.76 -23.02 8.65
CA GLY A 773 -2.68 -23.07 7.65
C GLY A 773 -2.45 -24.47 7.06
N PRO A 774 -1.51 -24.62 6.11
CA PRO A 774 -1.13 -25.93 5.57
C PRO A 774 -0.54 -26.83 6.66
N PRO A 775 -0.58 -28.16 6.48
CA PRO A 775 0.06 -29.11 7.39
C PRO A 775 1.49 -28.71 7.73
N THR A 776 1.89 -28.87 9.01
CA THR A 776 3.19 -28.41 9.52
C THR A 776 4.40 -28.79 8.65
N PRO A 777 4.53 -30.03 8.14
CA PRO A 777 5.64 -30.38 7.25
C PRO A 777 5.67 -29.60 5.94
N ILE A 778 4.49 -29.38 5.33
CA ILE A 778 4.34 -28.58 4.09
C ILE A 778 4.69 -27.12 4.37
N ARG A 779 4.26 -26.61 5.53
CA ARG A 779 4.56 -25.24 5.98
C ARG A 779 6.05 -25.03 6.21
N ILE A 780 6.73 -25.96 6.90
CA ILE A 780 8.18 -25.95 7.12
C ILE A 780 8.92 -25.93 5.78
N LEU A 781 8.55 -26.83 4.87
CA LEU A 781 9.18 -26.93 3.55
C LEU A 781 9.00 -25.65 2.73
N LEU A 782 7.81 -25.05 2.74
CA LEU A 782 7.56 -23.77 2.08
C LEU A 782 8.46 -22.67 2.65
N ILE A 783 8.56 -22.54 3.97
CA ILE A 783 9.39 -21.51 4.62
C ILE A 783 10.87 -21.69 4.29
N LEU A 784 11.38 -22.93 4.33
CA LEU A 784 12.77 -23.24 3.96
C LEU A 784 13.07 -22.83 2.51
N LEU A 785 12.15 -23.08 1.57
CA LEU A 785 12.30 -22.66 0.17
C LEU A 785 12.23 -21.14 0.02
N LEU A 786 11.37 -20.45 0.78
CA LEU A 786 11.32 -18.99 0.78
C LEU A 786 12.60 -18.37 1.36
N LEU A 787 13.26 -19.03 2.32
CA LEU A 787 14.59 -18.64 2.80
C LEU A 787 15.67 -18.83 1.72
N CYS A 788 15.61 -19.89 0.92
CA CYS A 788 16.47 -20.02 -0.27
C CYS A 788 16.26 -18.87 -1.27
N VAL A 789 15.00 -18.48 -1.50
CA VAL A 789 14.66 -17.33 -2.36
C VAL A 789 15.22 -16.02 -1.78
N TYR A 790 15.07 -15.79 -0.47
CA TYR A 790 15.63 -14.63 0.21
C TYR A 790 17.15 -14.54 0.01
N ASP A 791 17.88 -15.64 0.21
CA ASP A 791 19.34 -15.65 0.07
C ASP A 791 19.80 -15.37 -1.35
N HIS A 792 19.08 -15.90 -2.34
CA HIS A 792 19.32 -15.60 -3.75
C HIS A 792 19.06 -14.11 -4.06
N VAL A 793 17.95 -13.56 -3.57
CA VAL A 793 17.60 -12.14 -3.78
C VAL A 793 18.59 -11.19 -3.10
N GLN A 794 19.05 -11.52 -1.90
CA GLN A 794 20.02 -10.71 -1.17
C GLN A 794 21.45 -10.85 -1.75
N GLY A 795 21.77 -12.00 -2.36
CA GLY A 795 23.11 -12.30 -2.86
C GLY A 795 24.10 -12.63 -1.76
N HIS A 796 23.66 -13.34 -0.71
CA HIS A 796 24.53 -13.76 0.39
C HIS A 796 25.66 -14.66 -0.12
N SER A 797 26.91 -14.30 0.18
CA SER A 797 28.11 -15.04 -0.22
C SER A 797 28.61 -16.06 0.81
N ARG A 798 27.78 -16.40 1.81
CA ARG A 798 28.17 -17.26 2.94
C ARG A 798 27.57 -18.67 2.91
N GLY A 799 26.79 -19.01 1.88
CA GLY A 799 26.27 -20.36 1.71
C GLY A 799 25.12 -20.79 2.64
N SER A 800 24.39 -19.86 3.27
CA SER A 800 23.20 -20.19 4.08
C SER A 800 22.13 -21.00 3.33
N MET A 801 21.97 -20.71 2.03
CA MET A 801 21.05 -21.43 1.13
C MET A 801 21.31 -22.95 1.08
N TYR A 802 22.56 -23.40 1.20
CA TYR A 802 22.89 -24.83 1.18
C TYR A 802 22.28 -25.55 2.39
N HIS A 803 22.32 -24.91 3.56
CA HIS A 803 21.72 -25.46 4.78
C HIS A 803 20.20 -25.51 4.70
N HIS A 804 19.57 -24.46 4.16
CA HIS A 804 18.12 -24.43 3.94
C HIS A 804 17.67 -25.53 2.98
N LEU A 805 18.37 -25.68 1.85
CA LEU A 805 18.04 -26.69 0.84
C LEU A 805 18.30 -28.13 1.32
N LYS A 806 19.37 -28.35 2.10
CA LYS A 806 19.64 -29.64 2.76
C LYS A 806 18.52 -30.00 3.74
N ALA A 807 18.01 -29.03 4.49
CA ALA A 807 16.85 -29.23 5.35
C ALA A 807 15.60 -29.58 4.52
N CYS A 808 15.35 -28.92 3.37
CA CYS A 808 14.24 -29.27 2.48
C CYS A 808 14.23 -30.76 2.07
N GLY A 809 15.41 -31.34 1.82
CA GLY A 809 15.56 -32.75 1.44
C GLY A 809 15.01 -33.74 2.48
N GLN A 810 14.93 -33.35 3.76
CA GLN A 810 14.33 -34.21 4.81
C GLN A 810 12.80 -34.25 4.73
N TYR A 811 12.17 -33.22 4.16
CA TYR A 811 10.71 -33.04 4.12
C TYR A 811 10.09 -33.35 2.76
N ILE A 812 10.89 -33.39 1.69
CA ILE A 812 10.37 -33.61 0.33
C ILE A 812 9.65 -34.96 0.18
N ASN A 813 10.14 -36.00 0.88
CA ASN A 813 9.50 -37.32 0.92
C ASN A 813 8.06 -37.28 1.45
N ILE A 814 7.74 -36.34 2.34
CA ILE A 814 6.38 -36.17 2.87
C ILE A 814 5.45 -35.69 1.75
N LEU A 815 5.91 -34.74 0.93
CA LEU A 815 5.13 -34.30 -0.23
C LEU A 815 4.99 -35.38 -1.30
N THR A 816 6.02 -36.19 -1.55
CA THR A 816 5.98 -37.19 -2.63
C THR A 816 5.25 -38.48 -2.23
N SER A 817 5.13 -38.78 -0.93
CA SER A 817 4.46 -39.98 -0.41
C SER A 817 2.97 -39.82 -0.07
N GLU A 818 2.49 -38.60 0.18
CA GLU A 818 1.08 -38.35 0.52
C GLU A 818 0.13 -38.35 -0.72
N PRO A 819 -1.06 -38.98 -0.63
CA PRO A 819 -2.08 -38.93 -1.68
C PRO A 819 -2.45 -37.49 -2.04
N THR A 820 -2.69 -37.22 -3.33
CA THR A 820 -2.97 -35.87 -3.83
C THR A 820 -4.19 -35.25 -3.11
N PRO A 821 -4.01 -34.15 -2.36
CA PRO A 821 -5.08 -33.54 -1.58
C PRO A 821 -6.09 -32.76 -2.47
N PRO A 822 -7.21 -32.25 -1.91
CA PRO A 822 -8.20 -31.44 -2.63
C PRO A 822 -7.60 -30.20 -3.35
N ASP A 823 -8.34 -29.63 -4.30
CA ASP A 823 -7.87 -28.68 -5.33
C ASP A 823 -6.97 -27.51 -4.85
N GLU A 824 -7.20 -26.92 -3.67
CA GLU A 824 -6.39 -25.79 -3.17
C GLU A 824 -4.98 -26.22 -2.71
N LEU A 825 -4.86 -27.34 -1.98
CA LEU A 825 -3.57 -27.85 -1.52
C LEU A 825 -2.79 -28.51 -2.67
N LYS A 826 -3.49 -28.98 -3.71
CA LYS A 826 -2.89 -29.50 -4.95
C LYS A 826 -2.10 -28.42 -5.70
N CYS A 827 -2.59 -27.19 -5.78
CA CYS A 827 -1.88 -26.08 -6.44
C CYS A 827 -0.63 -25.65 -5.65
N LEU A 828 -0.73 -25.56 -4.32
CA LEU A 828 0.39 -25.24 -3.45
C LEU A 828 1.48 -26.33 -3.49
N LYS A 829 1.09 -27.61 -3.51
CA LYS A 829 2.00 -28.75 -3.65
C LYS A 829 2.81 -28.66 -4.95
N GLY A 830 2.17 -28.40 -6.08
CA GLY A 830 2.85 -28.23 -7.37
C GLY A 830 3.83 -27.05 -7.38
N PHE A 831 3.46 -25.94 -6.73
CA PHE A 831 4.34 -24.77 -6.58
C PHE A 831 5.61 -25.10 -5.76
N ILE A 832 5.44 -25.75 -4.61
CA ILE A 832 6.54 -26.14 -3.72
C ILE A 832 7.48 -27.14 -4.41
N LEU A 833 6.93 -28.13 -5.12
CA LEU A 833 7.71 -29.16 -5.81
C LEU A 833 8.59 -28.56 -6.91
N GLU A 834 8.06 -27.68 -7.75
CA GLU A 834 8.87 -27.06 -8.80
C GLU A 834 9.90 -26.06 -8.24
N LEU A 835 9.56 -25.32 -7.18
CA LEU A 835 10.51 -24.44 -6.49
C LEU A 835 11.69 -25.22 -5.89
N TYR A 836 11.40 -26.38 -5.27
CA TYR A 836 12.44 -27.29 -4.78
C TYR A 836 13.25 -27.90 -5.93
N ALA A 837 12.60 -28.46 -6.96
CA ALA A 837 13.28 -29.07 -8.10
C ALA A 837 14.23 -28.09 -8.78
N TYR A 838 13.82 -26.83 -8.96
CA TYR A 838 14.66 -25.78 -9.52
C TYR A 838 15.95 -25.55 -8.73
N HIS A 839 15.84 -25.33 -7.43
CA HIS A 839 17.00 -25.09 -6.57
C HIS A 839 17.87 -26.34 -6.41
N ALA A 840 17.25 -27.51 -6.25
CA ALA A 840 17.92 -28.79 -6.12
C ALA A 840 18.73 -29.11 -7.38
N ILE A 841 18.13 -29.05 -8.57
CA ILE A 841 18.84 -29.35 -9.82
C ILE A 841 19.99 -28.36 -10.04
N LYS A 842 19.77 -27.05 -9.88
CA LYS A 842 20.81 -26.04 -10.13
C LYS A 842 22.00 -26.10 -9.18
N ILE A 843 21.79 -26.50 -7.92
CA ILE A 843 22.90 -26.53 -6.95
C ILE A 843 23.93 -27.61 -7.28
N THR A 844 23.54 -28.65 -8.05
CA THR A 844 24.45 -29.72 -8.50
C THR A 844 25.55 -29.20 -9.43
N ILE A 845 25.18 -28.32 -10.35
CA ILE A 845 26.07 -27.76 -11.38
C ILE A 845 26.69 -26.42 -10.99
N THR A 846 26.35 -25.88 -9.82
CA THR A 846 26.98 -24.65 -9.32
C THR A 846 28.43 -24.93 -8.92
N PRO A 847 29.44 -24.24 -9.50
CA PRO A 847 30.83 -24.36 -9.08
C PRO A 847 30.98 -24.06 -7.58
N ARG A 848 31.63 -24.94 -6.82
CA ARG A 848 31.73 -24.84 -5.35
C ARG A 848 33.03 -24.19 -4.90
N SER A 849 32.97 -23.50 -3.77
CA SER A 849 34.18 -23.07 -3.02
C SER A 849 34.62 -24.18 -2.07
N PHE A 850 35.91 -24.25 -1.71
CA PHE A 850 36.41 -25.26 -0.74
C PHE A 850 35.79 -25.15 0.67
N LEU A 851 35.04 -24.08 0.98
CA LEU A 851 34.37 -23.91 2.26
C LEU A 851 33.01 -24.61 2.34
N SER A 852 32.48 -25.12 1.23
CA SER A 852 31.15 -25.74 1.13
C SER A 852 31.19 -27.23 0.83
N ASP A 853 32.11 -28.00 1.43
CA ASP A 853 32.24 -29.46 1.25
C ASP A 853 31.00 -30.27 1.70
N GLU A 854 29.94 -29.61 2.20
CA GLU A 854 28.66 -30.25 2.46
C GLU A 854 27.93 -30.61 1.16
N VAL A 855 27.91 -31.90 0.84
CA VAL A 855 27.07 -32.45 -0.23
C VAL A 855 25.60 -32.28 0.17
N VAL A 856 24.84 -31.52 -0.64
CA VAL A 856 23.38 -31.53 -0.59
C VAL A 856 22.90 -32.76 -1.36
N GLU A 857 22.45 -33.79 -0.63
CA GLU A 857 21.80 -34.95 -1.23
C GLU A 857 20.43 -34.53 -1.77
N ILE A 858 20.22 -34.75 -3.06
CA ILE A 858 18.98 -34.39 -3.75
C ILE A 858 18.17 -35.65 -3.97
N ASP A 859 16.88 -35.53 -3.69
CA ASP A 859 15.91 -36.57 -3.92
C ASP A 859 15.85 -36.95 -5.42
N PRO A 860 16.08 -38.22 -5.79
CA PRO A 860 16.03 -38.65 -7.18
C PRO A 860 14.67 -38.47 -7.86
N SER A 861 13.57 -38.38 -7.10
CA SER A 861 12.21 -38.22 -7.62
C SER A 861 12.01 -36.93 -8.41
N VAL A 862 12.86 -35.91 -8.20
CA VAL A 862 12.77 -34.63 -8.93
C VAL A 862 13.66 -34.57 -10.16
N TYR A 863 14.48 -35.60 -10.46
CA TYR A 863 15.35 -35.60 -11.64
C TYR A 863 14.58 -35.72 -12.96
N SER A 864 13.50 -36.51 -12.99
CA SER A 864 12.73 -36.78 -14.20
C SER A 864 11.71 -35.70 -14.55
N LEU A 865 11.51 -34.69 -13.69
CA LEU A 865 10.47 -33.64 -13.75
C LEU A 865 9.01 -34.11 -13.99
N ASP A 866 8.79 -35.40 -14.19
CA ASP A 866 7.50 -36.07 -14.41
C ASP A 866 6.52 -35.81 -13.27
N ILE A 867 7.06 -35.69 -12.05
CA ILE A 867 6.29 -35.34 -10.85
C ILE A 867 5.55 -34.00 -10.99
N LEU A 868 5.99 -33.10 -11.89
CA LEU A 868 5.34 -31.81 -12.10
C LEU A 868 4.21 -31.86 -13.15
N LYS A 869 4.10 -32.93 -13.95
CA LYS A 869 3.21 -32.98 -15.13
C LYS A 869 1.73 -32.80 -14.79
N GLU A 870 1.30 -33.27 -13.62
CA GLU A 870 -0.11 -33.23 -13.18
C GLU A 870 -0.55 -31.89 -12.57
N TYR A 871 0.38 -30.96 -12.33
CA TYR A 871 0.10 -29.70 -11.63
C TYR A 871 -0.08 -28.52 -12.60
N LYS A 872 -1.08 -27.66 -12.34
CA LYS A 872 -1.33 -26.44 -13.14
C LYS A 872 -0.26 -25.35 -12.94
N SER A 873 0.38 -25.36 -11.76
CA SER A 873 1.49 -24.48 -11.44
C SER A 873 2.71 -24.72 -12.34
N ARG A 874 2.79 -25.89 -13.00
CA ARG A 874 3.99 -26.35 -13.71
C ARG A 874 4.55 -25.31 -14.69
N GLY A 875 5.87 -25.23 -14.70
CA GLY A 875 6.66 -24.48 -15.65
C GLY A 875 6.91 -23.04 -15.26
N PHE A 876 6.54 -22.53 -14.08
CA PHE A 876 6.83 -21.13 -13.71
C PHE A 876 8.32 -20.82 -13.50
N LEU A 877 9.16 -21.86 -13.37
CA LEU A 877 10.63 -21.77 -13.37
C LEU A 877 11.25 -22.70 -14.43
N LEU A 878 10.80 -23.96 -14.46
CA LEU A 878 11.40 -25.04 -15.27
C LEU A 878 10.74 -25.23 -16.65
N GLY A 879 9.87 -24.31 -17.06
CA GLY A 879 9.07 -24.45 -18.30
C GLY A 879 9.78 -24.08 -19.61
N PHE A 880 11.09 -24.27 -19.70
CA PHE A 880 11.85 -24.24 -20.96
C PHE A 880 13.01 -25.22 -20.89
N GLY A 881 13.35 -25.89 -21.99
CA GLY A 881 14.51 -26.74 -21.99
C GLY A 881 14.38 -27.92 -21.03
N GLN A 882 13.18 -28.49 -20.89
CA GLN A 882 12.89 -29.58 -19.95
C GLN A 882 13.92 -30.72 -20.08
N GLY A 883 14.21 -31.14 -21.32
CA GLY A 883 15.23 -32.18 -21.55
C GLY A 883 16.64 -31.75 -21.14
N LEU A 884 16.96 -30.45 -21.17
CA LEU A 884 18.22 -29.94 -20.63
C LEU A 884 18.26 -30.05 -19.10
N TRP A 885 17.17 -29.70 -18.40
CA TRP A 885 17.07 -29.82 -16.94
C TRP A 885 17.20 -31.27 -16.47
N GLU A 886 16.58 -32.22 -17.18
CA GLU A 886 16.66 -33.65 -16.87
C GLU A 886 18.09 -34.20 -17.07
N MET A 887 18.89 -33.61 -17.95
CA MET A 887 20.31 -33.97 -18.15
C MET A 887 21.25 -33.39 -17.09
N VAL A 888 20.84 -32.34 -16.35
CA VAL A 888 21.70 -31.67 -15.36
C VAL A 888 22.27 -32.61 -14.28
N PRO A 889 21.45 -33.47 -13.63
CA PRO A 889 21.97 -34.39 -12.62
C PRO A 889 23.01 -35.37 -13.17
N GLU A 890 22.79 -35.93 -14.38
CA GLU A 890 23.73 -36.83 -15.05
C GLU A 890 25.07 -36.13 -15.34
N ILE A 891 25.00 -34.90 -15.89
CA ILE A 891 26.18 -34.08 -16.18
C ILE A 891 26.96 -33.79 -14.90
N SER A 892 26.27 -33.38 -13.83
CA SER A 892 26.91 -33.08 -12.55
C SER A 892 27.62 -34.30 -11.97
N GLN A 893 27.00 -35.48 -12.02
CA GLN A 893 27.59 -36.71 -11.50
C GLN A 893 28.88 -37.06 -12.24
N ILE A 894 28.91 -36.95 -13.57
CA ILE A 894 30.11 -37.21 -14.36
C ILE A 894 31.22 -36.20 -14.07
N VAL A 895 30.88 -34.90 -14.00
CA VAL A 895 31.86 -33.84 -13.73
C VAL A 895 32.51 -34.03 -12.35
N GLU A 896 31.72 -34.32 -11.32
CA GLU A 896 32.24 -34.57 -9.97
C GLU A 896 33.02 -35.88 -9.87
N ALA A 897 32.53 -36.97 -10.47
CA ALA A 897 33.23 -38.24 -10.48
C ALA A 897 34.60 -38.13 -11.18
N ARG A 898 34.67 -37.39 -12.30
CA ARG A 898 35.93 -37.14 -13.01
C ARG A 898 36.90 -36.29 -12.18
N ARG A 899 36.41 -35.27 -11.45
CA ARG A 899 37.23 -34.49 -10.50
C ARG A 899 37.82 -35.38 -9.40
N GLU A 900 37.05 -36.32 -8.88
CA GLU A 900 37.53 -37.27 -7.86
C GLU A 900 38.58 -38.26 -8.42
N GLU A 901 38.41 -38.73 -9.65
CA GLU A 901 39.44 -39.52 -10.34
C GLU A 901 40.74 -38.72 -10.53
N GLU A 902 40.65 -37.44 -10.94
CA GLU A 902 41.81 -36.56 -11.08
C GLU A 902 42.55 -36.32 -9.76
N LYS A 903 41.83 -36.07 -8.66
CA LYS A 903 42.43 -35.95 -7.31
C LYS A 903 43.19 -37.22 -6.90
N ARG A 904 42.75 -38.38 -7.37
CA ARG A 904 43.39 -39.68 -7.14
C ARG A 904 44.49 -40.01 -8.15
N GLY A 905 44.76 -39.13 -9.12
CA GLY A 905 45.74 -39.34 -10.19
C GLY A 905 45.33 -40.38 -11.23
N VAL A 906 44.03 -40.69 -11.35
CA VAL A 906 43.49 -41.73 -12.24
C VAL A 906 43.17 -41.13 -13.62
N ILE A 907 43.69 -41.77 -14.67
CA ILE A 907 43.33 -41.46 -16.07
C ILE A 907 41.90 -41.94 -16.33
N ALA A 908 41.11 -41.15 -17.05
CA ALA A 908 39.70 -41.45 -17.31
C ALA A 908 39.52 -42.86 -17.88
N THR A 909 38.60 -43.63 -17.29
CA THR A 909 38.28 -44.97 -17.78
C THR A 909 37.51 -44.90 -19.11
N THR A 910 37.60 -45.94 -19.93
CA THR A 910 36.84 -46.04 -21.20
C THR A 910 35.34 -45.85 -20.98
N ALA A 911 34.79 -46.36 -19.86
CA ALA A 911 33.39 -46.19 -19.50
C ALA A 911 33.02 -44.72 -19.22
N PHE A 912 33.87 -43.95 -18.53
CA PHE A 912 33.66 -42.51 -18.33
C PHE A 912 33.71 -41.75 -19.65
N GLN A 913 34.61 -42.12 -20.56
CA GLN A 913 34.72 -41.49 -21.87
C GLN A 913 33.47 -41.76 -22.74
N GLU A 914 32.93 -42.98 -22.70
CA GLU A 914 31.68 -43.34 -23.39
C GLU A 914 30.47 -42.56 -22.83
N GLN A 915 30.35 -42.45 -21.51
CA GLN A 915 29.28 -41.67 -20.88
C GLN A 915 29.39 -40.17 -21.21
N TYR A 916 30.61 -39.61 -21.17
CA TYR A 916 30.87 -38.24 -21.62
C TYR A 916 30.45 -38.01 -23.07
N ASN A 917 30.89 -38.87 -23.99
CA ASN A 917 30.56 -38.76 -25.41
C ASN A 917 29.04 -38.91 -25.65
N SER A 918 28.36 -39.77 -24.89
CA SER A 918 26.91 -39.95 -24.94
C SER A 918 26.17 -38.68 -24.51
N LEU A 919 26.54 -38.09 -23.38
CA LEU A 919 25.94 -36.82 -22.90
C LEU A 919 26.23 -35.66 -23.85
N LEU A 920 27.46 -35.57 -24.36
CA LEU A 920 27.83 -34.55 -25.34
C LEU A 920 26.99 -34.68 -26.61
N THR A 921 26.81 -35.90 -27.13
CA THR A 921 25.97 -36.16 -28.31
C THR A 921 24.51 -35.77 -28.06
N ARG A 922 23.96 -36.11 -26.87
CA ARG A 922 22.59 -35.72 -26.48
C ARG A 922 22.45 -34.20 -26.37
N LEU A 923 23.42 -33.52 -25.77
CA LEU A 923 23.44 -32.06 -25.66
C LEU A 923 23.54 -31.39 -27.03
N GLU A 924 24.39 -31.87 -27.93
CA GLU A 924 24.54 -31.31 -29.28
C GLU A 924 23.34 -31.58 -30.19
N GLY A 925 22.69 -32.75 -30.02
CA GLY A 925 21.49 -33.13 -30.75
C GLY A 925 20.19 -32.59 -30.16
N TYR A 926 20.23 -31.92 -29.00
CA TYR A 926 19.02 -31.43 -28.33
C TYR A 926 18.31 -30.37 -29.17
N ASN A 927 17.00 -30.59 -29.38
CA ASN A 927 16.15 -29.72 -30.18
C ASN A 927 14.90 -29.30 -29.39
N ALA A 928 14.80 -28.01 -29.08
CA ALA A 928 13.65 -27.46 -28.35
C ALA A 928 12.32 -27.52 -29.13
N PHE A 929 12.33 -27.71 -30.46
CA PHE A 929 11.12 -27.77 -31.31
C PHE A 929 10.12 -28.86 -30.88
N GLU A 930 10.56 -29.85 -30.12
CA GLU A 930 9.73 -30.99 -29.68
C GLU A 930 9.04 -30.75 -28.31
N GLU A 931 9.30 -29.64 -27.62
CA GLU A 931 8.68 -29.36 -26.32
C GLU A 931 7.28 -28.74 -26.44
N ASP A 932 6.31 -29.30 -25.71
CA ASP A 932 4.95 -28.78 -25.58
C ASP A 932 4.94 -27.54 -24.67
N THR A 933 5.08 -26.39 -25.31
CA THR A 933 4.97 -25.09 -24.66
C THR A 933 3.50 -24.72 -24.66
N ASN A 934 2.86 -24.64 -23.48
CA ASN A 934 1.44 -24.27 -23.29
C ASN A 934 1.01 -22.88 -23.89
N GLY A 935 1.79 -22.27 -24.80
CA GLY A 935 1.46 -21.07 -25.56
C GLY A 935 1.64 -19.76 -24.81
N LEU A 936 2.16 -19.81 -23.58
CA LEU A 936 2.20 -18.68 -22.64
C LEU A 936 3.41 -17.76 -22.81
N CYS A 937 4.43 -18.14 -23.59
CA CYS A 937 5.68 -17.37 -23.74
C CYS A 937 6.15 -17.28 -25.20
N SER A 938 7.03 -16.30 -25.49
CA SER A 938 7.60 -16.11 -26.82
C SER A 938 8.52 -17.27 -27.19
N ARG A 939 8.22 -17.93 -28.31
CA ARG A 939 9.02 -19.03 -28.85
C ARG A 939 10.45 -18.60 -29.14
N GLU A 940 10.63 -17.41 -29.71
CA GLU A 940 11.94 -16.86 -30.04
C GLU A 940 12.81 -16.62 -28.78
N GLU A 941 12.19 -16.15 -27.69
CA GLU A 941 12.91 -15.92 -26.44
C GLU A 941 13.23 -17.24 -25.72
N GLN A 942 12.34 -18.23 -25.82
CA GLN A 942 12.60 -19.58 -25.33
C GLN A 942 13.75 -20.23 -26.07
N ASP A 943 13.75 -20.19 -27.40
CA ASP A 943 14.83 -20.78 -28.21
C ASP A 943 16.17 -20.09 -27.89
N ALA A 944 16.17 -18.76 -27.69
CA ALA A 944 17.35 -18.03 -27.23
C ALA A 944 17.83 -18.49 -25.83
N ALA A 945 16.91 -18.72 -24.90
CA ALA A 945 17.24 -19.19 -23.55
C ALA A 945 17.82 -20.61 -23.57
N VAL A 946 17.24 -21.49 -24.39
CA VAL A 946 17.73 -22.85 -24.64
C VAL A 946 19.16 -22.81 -25.20
N VAL A 947 19.43 -21.99 -26.21
CA VAL A 947 20.77 -21.89 -26.82
C VAL A 947 21.83 -21.52 -25.79
N ILE A 948 21.54 -20.57 -24.90
CA ILE A 948 22.47 -20.16 -23.83
C ILE A 948 22.68 -21.30 -22.84
N TYR A 949 21.59 -21.95 -22.40
CA TYR A 949 21.67 -23.02 -21.40
C TYR A 949 22.38 -24.27 -21.93
N GLN A 950 22.07 -24.69 -23.16
CA GLN A 950 22.68 -25.82 -23.85
C GLN A 950 24.19 -25.63 -23.99
N ASN A 951 24.64 -24.47 -24.47
CA ASN A 951 26.08 -24.20 -24.61
C ASN A 951 26.77 -24.10 -23.24
N GLY A 952 26.11 -23.54 -22.23
CA GLY A 952 26.62 -23.53 -20.85
C GLY A 952 26.85 -24.95 -20.30
N LEU A 953 25.90 -25.87 -20.52
CA LEU A 953 26.03 -27.27 -20.12
C LEU A 953 27.16 -28.00 -20.86
N ILE A 954 27.33 -27.74 -22.15
CA ILE A 954 28.42 -28.34 -22.93
C ILE A 954 29.77 -27.86 -22.41
N VAL A 955 29.95 -26.55 -22.21
CA VAL A 955 31.20 -25.98 -21.67
C VAL A 955 31.48 -26.51 -20.26
N TYR A 956 30.44 -26.65 -19.43
CA TYR A 956 30.57 -27.24 -18.10
C TYR A 956 31.01 -28.70 -18.15
N LEU A 957 30.39 -29.52 -19.01
CA LEU A 957 30.76 -30.93 -19.21
C LEU A 957 32.19 -31.07 -19.76
N GLN A 958 32.57 -30.26 -20.74
CA GLN A 958 33.94 -30.23 -21.29
C GLN A 958 34.99 -29.91 -20.22
N SER A 959 34.63 -29.11 -19.21
CA SER A 959 35.54 -28.81 -18.08
C SER A 959 35.92 -30.03 -17.25
N ALA A 960 35.16 -31.11 -17.31
CA ALA A 960 35.53 -32.35 -16.63
C ALA A 960 36.77 -32.99 -17.26
N PHE A 961 36.92 -32.95 -18.59
CA PHE A 961 37.98 -33.64 -19.31
C PHE A 961 39.12 -32.72 -19.78
N HIS A 962 38.91 -31.40 -19.74
CA HIS A 962 39.87 -30.40 -20.18
C HIS A 962 40.11 -29.38 -19.05
N PRO A 963 40.96 -29.69 -18.05
CA PRO A 963 41.26 -28.79 -16.94
C PRO A 963 41.88 -27.46 -17.40
N ASP A 964 42.78 -27.53 -18.38
CA ASP A 964 43.47 -26.38 -18.97
C ASP A 964 42.93 -26.08 -20.37
N MET A 965 41.70 -25.56 -20.43
CA MET A 965 40.95 -25.36 -21.68
C MET A 965 41.66 -24.50 -22.76
N LEU A 966 42.62 -23.65 -22.38
CA LEU A 966 43.36 -22.78 -23.31
C LEU A 966 44.57 -23.46 -23.97
N THR A 967 44.98 -24.63 -23.49
CA THR A 967 46.18 -25.32 -23.97
C THR A 967 45.96 -26.11 -25.27
N ASP A 968 44.70 -26.50 -25.55
CA ASP A 968 44.30 -27.16 -26.79
C ASP A 968 43.73 -26.12 -27.78
N PRO A 969 44.42 -25.85 -28.90
CA PRO A 969 43.96 -24.87 -29.89
C PRO A 969 42.62 -25.22 -30.53
N ASN A 970 42.29 -26.51 -30.67
CA ASN A 970 41.03 -26.92 -31.27
C ASN A 970 39.86 -26.66 -30.31
N LEU A 971 40.06 -27.00 -29.04
CA LEU A 971 39.08 -26.70 -27.99
C LEU A 971 38.91 -25.19 -27.81
N ALA A 972 39.99 -24.41 -27.84
CA ALA A 972 39.91 -22.95 -27.76
C ALA A 972 39.07 -22.36 -28.92
N ALA A 973 39.28 -22.81 -30.16
CA ALA A 973 38.47 -22.38 -31.30
C ALA A 973 36.99 -22.80 -31.16
N GLU A 974 36.73 -23.98 -30.61
CA GLU A 974 35.37 -24.46 -30.33
C GLU A 974 34.67 -23.60 -29.28
N LEU A 975 35.34 -23.30 -28.17
CA LEU A 975 34.83 -22.45 -27.10
C LEU A 975 34.51 -21.04 -27.62
N GLU A 976 35.37 -20.46 -28.45
CA GLU A 976 35.12 -19.17 -29.10
C GLU A 976 33.86 -19.22 -29.97
N ASN A 977 33.70 -20.27 -30.77
CA ASN A 977 32.53 -20.46 -31.62
C ASN A 977 31.25 -20.54 -30.78
N ARG A 978 31.28 -21.27 -29.66
CA ARG A 978 30.14 -21.40 -28.73
C ARG A 978 29.80 -20.07 -28.07
N VAL A 979 30.79 -19.32 -27.59
CA VAL A 979 30.58 -17.95 -27.07
C VAL A 979 29.90 -17.10 -28.14
N GLY A 980 30.41 -17.10 -29.36
CA GLY A 980 29.82 -16.38 -30.50
C GLY A 980 28.36 -16.74 -30.79
N ARG A 981 28.01 -18.04 -30.76
CA ARG A 981 26.61 -18.52 -30.95
C ARG A 981 25.65 -17.98 -29.89
N THR A 982 26.13 -17.78 -28.66
CA THR A 982 25.29 -17.27 -27.57
C THR A 982 25.14 -15.75 -27.57
N MET A 983 26.01 -14.99 -28.24
CA MET A 983 26.04 -13.52 -28.15
C MET A 983 24.72 -12.86 -28.57
N SER A 984 24.13 -13.29 -29.68
CA SER A 984 22.86 -12.73 -30.16
C SER A 984 21.71 -13.02 -29.18
N ALA A 985 21.65 -14.25 -28.65
CA ALA A 985 20.66 -14.67 -27.66
C ALA A 985 20.84 -13.93 -26.32
N PHE A 986 22.08 -13.75 -25.87
CA PHE A 986 22.39 -13.04 -24.64
C PHE A 986 22.02 -11.56 -24.76
N TYR A 987 22.37 -10.94 -25.89
CA TYR A 987 21.97 -9.56 -26.18
C TYR A 987 20.45 -9.41 -26.25
N SER A 988 19.74 -10.29 -26.96
CA SER A 988 18.29 -10.20 -27.13
C SER A 988 17.56 -10.30 -25.80
N LEU A 989 17.85 -11.32 -24.98
CA LEU A 989 17.13 -11.58 -23.73
C LEU A 989 17.44 -10.56 -22.63
N PHE A 990 18.70 -10.12 -22.51
CA PHE A 990 19.10 -9.22 -21.43
C PHE A 990 18.72 -7.76 -21.72
N VAL A 991 18.62 -7.36 -23.01
CA VAL A 991 18.18 -6.02 -23.41
C VAL A 991 16.64 -5.90 -23.43
N SER A 992 15.91 -6.94 -23.84
CA SER A 992 14.44 -6.89 -24.05
C SER A 992 13.56 -6.97 -22.80
N GLU A 993 14.15 -7.09 -21.59
CA GLU A 993 13.43 -7.50 -20.36
C GLU A 993 12.73 -8.86 -20.45
N SER A 994 13.24 -9.77 -21.29
CA SER A 994 12.67 -11.11 -21.35
C SER A 994 12.67 -11.75 -19.96
N PRO A 995 11.56 -12.38 -19.55
CA PRO A 995 11.49 -13.03 -18.25
C PRO A 995 12.40 -14.26 -18.17
N TYR A 996 12.87 -14.79 -19.31
CA TYR A 996 13.88 -15.86 -19.34
C TYR A 996 15.23 -15.45 -18.77
N ARG A 997 15.63 -14.17 -18.89
CA ARG A 997 16.92 -13.70 -18.36
C ARG A 997 17.08 -13.96 -16.85
N ARG A 998 15.95 -14.02 -16.13
CA ARG A 998 15.87 -14.27 -14.68
C ARG A 998 16.39 -15.67 -14.33
N MET A 999 16.32 -16.62 -15.26
CA MET A 999 16.72 -18.02 -15.07
C MET A 999 18.14 -18.32 -15.60
N LEU A 1000 18.82 -17.34 -16.20
CA LEU A 1000 20.06 -17.53 -16.98
C LEU A 1000 21.35 -17.10 -16.26
N LEU A 1001 21.31 -16.89 -14.93
CA LEU A 1001 22.50 -16.54 -14.16
C LEU A 1001 23.62 -17.58 -14.27
N TRP A 1002 23.32 -18.85 -13.98
CA TRP A 1002 24.27 -19.96 -14.11
C TRP A 1002 24.88 -20.08 -15.52
N PRO A 1003 24.10 -20.33 -16.59
CA PRO A 1003 24.69 -20.57 -17.91
C PRO A 1003 25.38 -19.31 -18.44
N GLY A 1004 24.89 -18.12 -18.13
CA GLY A 1004 25.58 -16.87 -18.46
C GLY A 1004 26.95 -16.77 -17.80
N THR A 1005 27.06 -17.15 -16.52
CA THR A 1005 28.33 -17.12 -15.76
C THR A 1005 29.33 -18.10 -16.34
N ILE A 1006 28.87 -19.31 -16.70
CA ILE A 1006 29.69 -20.33 -17.35
C ILE A 1006 30.17 -19.85 -18.72
N MET A 1007 29.30 -19.30 -19.56
CA MET A 1007 29.70 -18.78 -20.88
C MET A 1007 30.64 -17.58 -20.77
N ALA A 1008 30.45 -16.71 -19.78
CA ALA A 1008 31.33 -15.58 -19.53
C ALA A 1008 32.72 -16.01 -19.04
N SER A 1009 32.82 -17.13 -18.29
CA SER A 1009 34.08 -17.67 -17.77
C SER A 1009 35.05 -18.13 -18.88
N VAL A 1010 34.53 -18.44 -20.07
CA VAL A 1010 35.31 -18.81 -21.26
C VAL A 1010 35.36 -17.69 -22.30
N ALA A 1011 35.02 -16.45 -21.95
CA ALA A 1011 35.09 -15.31 -22.86
C ALA A 1011 36.39 -14.51 -22.64
N TRP A 1012 37.26 -14.43 -23.66
CA TRP A 1012 38.51 -13.65 -23.62
C TRP A 1012 38.59 -12.50 -24.63
N HIS A 1013 37.71 -12.46 -25.63
CA HIS A 1013 37.61 -11.34 -26.56
C HIS A 1013 36.88 -10.15 -25.92
N GLN A 1014 37.48 -8.97 -26.02
CA GLN A 1014 36.94 -7.74 -25.44
C GLN A 1014 35.55 -7.36 -25.97
N GLU A 1015 35.15 -7.84 -27.14
CA GLU A 1015 33.80 -7.65 -27.69
C GLU A 1015 32.76 -8.47 -26.93
N HIS A 1016 33.03 -9.77 -26.69
CA HIS A 1016 32.14 -10.65 -25.94
C HIS A 1016 32.06 -10.24 -24.46
N ILE A 1017 33.20 -9.90 -23.84
CA ILE A 1017 33.26 -9.41 -22.46
C ILE A 1017 32.36 -8.17 -22.29
N ARG A 1018 32.38 -7.23 -23.25
CA ARG A 1018 31.51 -6.04 -23.22
C ARG A 1018 30.02 -6.41 -23.25
N VAL A 1019 29.63 -7.43 -24.01
CA VAL A 1019 28.23 -7.90 -24.05
C VAL A 1019 27.81 -8.53 -22.72
N PHE A 1020 28.63 -9.40 -22.15
CA PHE A 1020 28.36 -9.99 -20.83
C PHE A 1020 28.27 -8.93 -19.72
N ARG A 1021 29.23 -7.99 -19.68
CA ARG A 1021 29.21 -6.84 -18.75
C ARG A 1021 27.91 -6.04 -18.86
N ALA A 1022 27.55 -5.68 -20.09
CA ALA A 1022 26.35 -4.92 -20.36
C ALA A 1022 25.09 -5.69 -19.94
N GLY A 1023 25.04 -7.02 -20.17
CA GLY A 1023 23.87 -7.84 -19.81
C GLY A 1023 23.71 -8.07 -18.31
N PHE A 1024 24.77 -8.48 -17.60
CA PHE A 1024 24.70 -8.73 -16.15
C PHE A 1024 24.42 -7.47 -15.32
N LEU A 1025 24.94 -6.32 -15.77
CA LEU A 1025 24.76 -5.03 -15.10
C LEU A 1025 23.63 -4.18 -15.70
N ALA A 1026 22.97 -4.66 -16.77
CA ALA A 1026 21.82 -3.97 -17.34
C ALA A 1026 20.74 -3.81 -16.28
N ARG A 1027 20.28 -2.57 -16.10
CA ARG A 1027 19.17 -2.20 -15.19
C ARG A 1027 19.42 -2.65 -13.75
N ALA A 1028 20.59 -2.28 -13.24
CA ALA A 1028 21.08 -2.54 -11.89
C ALA A 1028 20.14 -2.17 -10.72
N SER A 1029 19.01 -1.49 -10.97
CA SER A 1029 17.97 -1.16 -9.99
C SER A 1029 16.86 -2.21 -9.85
N ARG A 1030 16.87 -3.28 -10.66
CA ARG A 1030 15.89 -4.40 -10.62
C ARG A 1030 16.56 -5.78 -10.60
N THR A 1031 17.85 -5.80 -10.29
CA THR A 1031 18.69 -6.99 -10.42
C THR A 1031 18.85 -7.65 -9.05
N PRO A 1032 18.59 -8.97 -8.91
CA PRO A 1032 18.83 -9.69 -7.66
C PRO A 1032 20.30 -9.62 -7.24
N GLY A 1033 20.54 -9.72 -5.93
CA GLY A 1033 21.88 -9.69 -5.36
C GLY A 1033 22.77 -10.80 -5.90
N ALA A 1034 22.23 -12.01 -6.08
CA ALA A 1034 22.98 -13.11 -6.69
C ALA A 1034 23.48 -12.79 -8.10
N VAL A 1035 22.72 -12.06 -8.93
CA VAL A 1035 23.16 -11.66 -10.27
C VAL A 1035 24.28 -10.62 -10.18
N LYS A 1036 24.20 -9.67 -9.25
CA LYS A 1036 25.29 -8.71 -9.00
C LYS A 1036 26.56 -9.39 -8.50
N MET A 1037 26.42 -10.40 -7.64
CA MET A 1037 27.54 -11.20 -7.15
C MET A 1037 28.12 -12.08 -8.26
N GLY A 1038 27.29 -12.68 -9.11
CA GLY A 1038 27.73 -13.40 -10.31
C GLY A 1038 28.53 -12.50 -11.25
N ALA A 1039 28.05 -11.28 -11.52
CA ALA A 1039 28.80 -10.28 -12.28
C ALA A 1039 30.18 -10.00 -11.64
N LYS A 1040 30.23 -9.85 -10.31
CA LYS A 1040 31.48 -9.64 -9.57
C LYS A 1040 32.43 -10.84 -9.70
N ILE A 1041 31.94 -12.08 -9.62
CA ILE A 1041 32.75 -13.29 -9.80
C ILE A 1041 33.38 -13.30 -11.20
N VAL A 1042 32.60 -12.98 -12.23
CA VAL A 1042 33.09 -12.92 -13.62
C VAL A 1042 34.11 -11.78 -13.82
N GLU A 1043 33.89 -10.61 -13.21
CA GLU A 1043 34.89 -9.52 -13.25
C GLU A 1043 36.21 -9.90 -12.59
N LEU A 1044 36.13 -10.53 -11.40
CA LEU A 1044 37.31 -11.05 -10.71
C LEU A 1044 38.04 -12.05 -11.60
N LEU A 1045 37.31 -12.97 -12.22
CA LEU A 1045 37.84 -13.96 -13.17
C LEU A 1045 38.60 -13.30 -14.34
N TRP A 1046 38.01 -12.32 -15.02
CA TRP A 1046 38.67 -11.65 -16.15
C TRP A 1046 39.87 -10.78 -15.75
N SER A 1047 39.91 -10.31 -14.51
CA SER A 1047 40.98 -9.44 -14.00
C SER A 1047 42.14 -10.20 -13.33
N ASP A 1048 41.96 -11.49 -13.05
CA ASP A 1048 42.94 -12.30 -12.34
C ASP A 1048 44.07 -12.72 -13.28
N PRO A 1049 45.35 -12.45 -12.94
CA PRO A 1049 46.48 -12.83 -13.79
C PRO A 1049 46.79 -14.33 -13.75
N ASP A 1050 46.17 -15.09 -12.84
CA ASP A 1050 46.39 -16.54 -12.71
C ASP A 1050 45.67 -17.29 -13.85
N PRO A 1051 46.38 -18.09 -14.67
CA PRO A 1051 45.76 -18.88 -15.75
C PRO A 1051 44.67 -19.85 -15.28
N ARG A 1052 44.66 -20.23 -13.99
CA ARG A 1052 43.59 -21.05 -13.40
C ARG A 1052 42.27 -20.30 -13.30
N ALA A 1053 42.26 -18.98 -13.38
CA ALA A 1053 41.06 -18.14 -13.43
C ALA A 1053 40.44 -18.11 -14.84
N PHE A 1054 40.29 -19.29 -15.46
CA PHE A 1054 39.68 -19.45 -16.76
C PHE A 1054 38.68 -20.62 -16.77
N GLY A 1055 37.55 -20.42 -17.44
CA GLY A 1055 36.51 -21.43 -17.60
C GLY A 1055 35.78 -21.80 -16.31
N PRO A 1056 34.95 -22.86 -16.34
CA PRO A 1056 34.11 -23.26 -15.20
C PRO A 1056 34.90 -23.59 -13.93
N ARG A 1057 36.11 -24.17 -14.07
CA ARG A 1057 37.03 -24.41 -12.94
C ARG A 1057 37.59 -23.11 -12.38
N GLY A 1058 37.84 -22.12 -13.24
CA GLY A 1058 38.22 -20.77 -12.83
C GLY A 1058 37.16 -20.06 -12.01
N VAL A 1059 35.87 -20.29 -12.27
CA VAL A 1059 34.78 -19.78 -11.42
C VAL A 1059 34.90 -20.32 -10.00
N ALA A 1060 35.09 -21.63 -9.83
CA ALA A 1060 35.31 -22.24 -8.50
C ALA A 1060 36.60 -21.74 -7.82
N TYR A 1061 37.68 -21.57 -8.60
CA TYR A 1061 38.94 -21.01 -8.13
C TYR A 1061 38.76 -19.59 -7.58
N ILE A 1062 38.10 -18.71 -8.32
CA ILE A 1062 37.83 -17.33 -7.91
C ILE A 1062 36.91 -17.29 -6.70
N MET A 1063 35.85 -18.09 -6.69
CA MET A 1063 34.95 -18.20 -5.56
C MET A 1063 35.69 -18.61 -4.28
N THR A 1064 36.62 -19.56 -4.39
CA THR A 1064 37.48 -19.96 -3.27
C THR A 1064 38.44 -18.87 -2.85
N LYS A 1065 39.17 -18.30 -3.82
CA LYS A 1065 40.21 -17.29 -3.59
C LYS A 1065 39.65 -16.06 -2.87
N HIS A 1066 38.39 -15.73 -3.12
CA HIS A 1066 37.72 -14.56 -2.58
C HIS A 1066 36.68 -14.87 -1.49
N ASP A 1067 36.62 -16.10 -0.98
CA ASP A 1067 35.67 -16.50 0.07
C ASP A 1067 34.20 -16.20 -0.29
N ILE A 1068 33.80 -16.65 -1.48
CA ILE A 1068 32.45 -16.49 -2.03
C ILE A 1068 31.78 -17.85 -2.13
N SER A 1069 30.77 -18.08 -1.30
CA SER A 1069 29.84 -19.21 -1.37
C SER A 1069 28.48 -18.70 -1.84
N LEU A 1070 28.26 -18.74 -3.15
CA LEU A 1070 27.05 -18.27 -3.83
C LEU A 1070 26.42 -19.42 -4.61
N SER A 1071 25.11 -19.60 -4.47
CA SER A 1071 24.36 -20.42 -5.41
C SER A 1071 24.07 -19.62 -6.69
N LEU A 1072 24.53 -20.09 -7.85
CA LEU A 1072 24.23 -19.49 -9.15
C LEU A 1072 22.83 -19.88 -9.66
N CYS A 1073 21.90 -20.14 -8.72
CA CYS A 1073 20.52 -20.48 -9.03
C CYS A 1073 19.82 -19.44 -9.88
#